data_AF-A0AAD9ZH03-F1
#
_entry.id   AF-A0AAD9ZH03-F1
#
_cell.length_a   1.000
_cell.length_b   1.000
_cell.length_c   1.000
_cell.angle_alpha   90.00
_cell.angle_beta   90.00
_cell.angle_gamma   90.00
#
_symmetry.space_group_name_H-M   'P 1'
#
loop_
_entity.id
_entity.type
_entity.pdbx_description
1 polymer ?
#
loop_
_entity_poly.entity_id
_entity_poly.type
_entity_poly.pdbx_seq_one_letter_code
_entity_poly.pdbx_strand_id
1 'polypeptide(L)'
;MSLPVLLQNLLFEHKLDIAVAITLLISLAIITNIVQQVLFKNANEPPVVFHWLPVVGSTVTYGIDPFKFFFDCQAKYGDVYTFILLGRKVTVYLGSKGNQFILNAKLKDVNAEEIYSVLTTPVFGKDVVYDVPNAKFMEQKRFIKSGLQSGALPTYVPLMQDEARDFIKGGPHFKGSRGTVQIPKVMAQITIFTASRCLQGIEVRKKLDTTFADLYHALDDGFQPINFMLPWFPLPQNRRRDLAQRKMTQIYTDIIKARRAGAEKNSEDMLWSLMGSVYKDGTPMPDSEIAHMMIALLMAGQHSSSVTSSWIMLHLAAQPEIMEELYQEQLSVLGDASSPFTYEDIQKLPLVMNVVRETLRLHPPIHSIMRKVKNPLPIEGTSWIVPPSHVLLAAPATMGKSDEYFPNADKWDPHRWEGIADPADQEKEKMDYGYGLVSTGADSTYLPFGAGRHRCIGEQFAYVQLTVVVTLMVREFKLKNVDGKSGVVATDYSRMSSQSSATIAPVRSLEDLSAIKTLFSAYAQTLNIDLSFQDFSIELASLPGKYAPPTGEILLARTPNGEAVGCVAVRPLPLRQGCCEMKRLYILPEGRGLGLGKKLVKAVVEVATRLGYEEMRLDTLPEMVQARGLYEREGFVRVEAYYDTPIAGTIFLAKRLQATPV
;
A
#
# COMPACT_ATOMS: atom_id res chain seq x y z
N MET A 1 21.98 -23.20 39.65
CA MET A 1 20.50 -23.15 39.81
C MET A 1 19.93 -22.66 38.48
N SER A 2 19.12 -23.45 37.79
CA SER A 2 18.63 -23.11 36.45
C SER A 2 17.59 -21.98 36.52
N LEU A 3 17.57 -21.08 35.53
CA LEU A 3 16.64 -19.94 35.44
C LEU A 3 15.15 -20.31 35.73
N PRO A 4 14.64 -21.49 35.30
CA PRO A 4 13.27 -21.91 35.60
C PRO A 4 13.00 -22.11 37.10
N VAL A 5 13.97 -22.63 37.85
CA VAL A 5 13.83 -22.91 39.29
C VAL A 5 13.87 -21.62 40.11
N LEU A 6 14.65 -20.64 39.67
CA LEU A 6 14.70 -19.32 40.31
C LEU A 6 13.38 -18.55 40.10
N LEU A 7 12.83 -18.60 38.89
CA LEU A 7 11.53 -17.99 38.55
C LEU A 7 10.36 -18.65 39.30
N GLN A 8 10.41 -19.97 39.48
CA GLN A 8 9.38 -20.72 40.19
C GLN A 8 9.34 -20.38 41.69
N ASN A 9 10.49 -20.22 42.34
CA ASN A 9 10.56 -19.80 43.75
C ASN A 9 10.17 -18.32 43.95
N LEU A 10 10.57 -17.42 43.05
CA LEU A 10 10.22 -15.99 43.13
C LEU A 10 8.72 -15.71 42.93
N LEU A 11 8.04 -16.48 42.07
CA LEU A 11 6.62 -16.30 41.79
C LEU A 11 5.71 -16.92 42.85
N PHE A 12 6.11 -18.04 43.48
CA PHE A 12 5.25 -18.78 44.41
C PHE A 12 5.42 -18.42 45.89
N GLU A 13 6.61 -18.03 46.35
CA GLU A 13 6.83 -17.75 47.79
C GLU A 13 6.59 -16.28 48.19
N HIS A 14 6.74 -15.32 47.27
CA HIS A 14 6.82 -13.89 47.63
C HIS A 14 5.64 -13.00 47.25
N LYS A 15 4.54 -13.52 46.69
CA LYS A 15 3.45 -12.68 46.12
C LYS A 15 4.02 -11.53 45.27
N LEU A 16 5.10 -11.78 44.53
CA LEU A 16 5.67 -10.77 43.66
C LEU A 16 4.66 -10.52 42.56
N ASP A 17 4.13 -9.29 42.51
CA ASP A 17 3.17 -8.89 41.50
C ASP A 17 3.73 -9.24 40.11
N ILE A 18 2.92 -9.89 39.28
CA ILE A 18 3.28 -10.29 37.92
C ILE A 18 3.79 -9.08 37.14
N ALA A 19 3.22 -7.89 37.39
CA ALA A 19 3.68 -6.64 36.81
C ALA A 19 5.14 -6.33 37.21
N VAL A 20 5.49 -6.47 38.48
CA VAL A 20 6.86 -6.23 38.98
C VAL A 20 7.85 -7.23 38.38
N ALA A 21 7.47 -8.50 38.28
CA ALA A 21 8.31 -9.54 37.66
C ALA A 21 8.58 -9.23 36.18
N ILE A 22 7.55 -8.82 35.42
CA ILE A 22 7.69 -8.42 34.01
C ILE A 22 8.59 -7.18 33.88
N THR A 23 8.40 -6.16 34.72
CA THR A 23 9.23 -4.95 34.71
C THR A 23 10.70 -5.25 35.01
N LEU A 24 10.99 -6.12 35.98
CA LEU A 24 12.36 -6.54 36.29
C LEU A 24 13.01 -7.30 35.14
N LEU A 25 12.28 -8.20 34.48
CA LEU A 25 12.78 -8.93 33.31
C LEU A 25 13.09 -7.99 32.14
N ILE A 26 12.20 -7.04 31.84
CA ILE A 26 12.43 -6.04 30.79
C ILE A 26 13.65 -5.17 31.13
N SER A 27 13.74 -4.71 32.39
CA SER A 27 14.86 -3.88 32.85
C SER A 27 16.19 -4.63 32.76
N LEU A 28 16.23 -5.89 33.20
CA LEU A 28 17.41 -6.74 33.10
C LEU A 28 17.81 -6.96 31.64
N ALA A 29 16.86 -7.19 30.74
CA ALA A 29 17.13 -7.34 29.31
C ALA A 29 17.73 -6.07 28.70
N ILE A 30 17.20 -4.89 29.05
CA ILE A 30 17.72 -3.58 28.61
C ILE A 30 19.14 -3.35 29.15
N ILE A 31 19.37 -3.54 30.46
CA ILE A 31 20.68 -3.34 31.09
C ILE A 31 21.71 -4.29 30.45
N THR A 32 21.37 -5.57 30.31
CA THR A 32 22.25 -6.57 29.69
C THR A 32 22.59 -6.16 28.25
N ASN A 33 21.61 -5.71 27.47
CA ASN A 33 21.82 -5.24 26.11
C ASN A 33 22.74 -4.02 26.02
N ILE A 34 22.59 -3.04 26.92
CA ILE A 34 23.45 -1.85 26.98
C ILE A 34 24.87 -2.25 27.37
N VAL A 35 25.03 -3.06 28.42
CA VAL A 35 26.34 -3.56 28.88
C VAL A 35 27.04 -4.32 27.76
N GLN A 36 26.31 -5.16 27.02
CA GLN A 36 26.84 -5.89 25.88
C GLN A 36 27.35 -4.96 24.77
N GLN A 37 26.58 -3.93 24.41
CA GLN A 37 26.97 -2.97 23.36
C GLN A 37 28.15 -2.07 23.77
N VAL A 38 28.27 -1.73 25.05
CA VAL A 38 29.31 -0.82 25.54
C VAL A 38 30.63 -1.56 25.79
N LEU A 39 30.57 -2.72 26.45
CA LEU A 39 31.78 -3.45 26.89
C LEU A 39 32.30 -4.48 25.88
N PHE A 40 31.44 -5.04 25.02
CA PHE A 40 31.80 -6.16 24.14
C PHE A 40 31.72 -5.78 22.65
N LYS A 41 32.40 -4.69 22.27
CA LYS A 41 32.51 -4.27 20.87
C LYS A 41 33.47 -5.19 20.11
N ASN A 42 33.05 -5.67 18.94
CA ASN A 42 33.91 -6.42 18.04
C ASN A 42 34.59 -5.44 17.06
N ALA A 43 35.91 -5.27 17.17
CA ALA A 43 36.68 -4.38 16.28
C ALA A 43 36.77 -4.87 14.83
N ASN A 44 36.44 -6.15 14.58
CA ASN A 44 36.45 -6.77 13.26
C ASN A 44 35.07 -6.75 12.58
N GLU A 45 34.05 -6.16 13.19
CA GLU A 45 32.72 -5.97 12.58
C GLU A 45 32.40 -4.46 12.48
N PRO A 46 31.54 -4.05 11.53
CA PRO A 46 31.08 -2.67 11.46
C PRO A 46 30.40 -2.21 12.76
N PRO A 47 30.51 -0.93 13.13
CA PRO A 47 29.97 -0.41 14.38
C PRO A 47 28.46 -0.63 14.48
N VAL A 48 27.99 -1.06 15.66
CA VAL A 48 26.57 -1.25 15.91
C VAL A 48 25.95 0.06 16.42
N VAL A 49 24.85 0.49 15.78
CA VAL A 49 24.04 1.63 16.20
C VAL A 49 23.47 1.34 17.59
N PHE A 50 23.72 2.25 18.53
CA PHE A 50 23.27 2.10 19.91
C PHE A 50 21.73 2.03 19.99
N HIS A 51 21.23 1.05 20.72
CA HIS A 51 19.78 0.85 20.91
C HIS A 51 19.46 0.28 22.29
N TRP A 52 18.30 0.64 22.83
CA TRP A 52 17.88 0.24 24.19
C TRP A 52 17.29 -1.16 24.22
N LEU A 53 16.37 -1.46 23.30
CA LEU A 53 15.60 -2.70 23.27
C LEU A 53 16.28 -3.75 22.36
N PRO A 54 16.67 -4.95 22.86
CA PRO A 54 17.51 -5.88 22.11
C PRO A 54 16.89 -6.47 20.83
N VAL A 55 15.56 -6.66 20.80
CA VAL A 55 14.87 -7.21 19.62
C VAL A 55 14.36 -6.09 18.71
N VAL A 56 13.77 -5.05 19.29
CA VAL A 56 13.23 -3.92 18.53
C VAL A 56 14.36 -3.10 17.89
N GLY A 57 15.50 -2.96 18.56
CA GLY A 57 16.63 -2.25 18.00
C GLY A 57 16.31 -0.81 17.61
N SER A 58 16.73 -0.45 16.39
CA SER A 58 16.43 0.84 15.76
C SER A 58 15.22 0.76 14.82
N THR A 59 14.39 -0.29 14.92
CA THR A 59 13.24 -0.51 14.02
C THR A 59 12.30 0.69 13.96
N VAL A 60 11.98 1.30 15.12
CA VAL A 60 11.02 2.40 15.18
C VAL A 60 11.57 3.64 14.47
N THR A 61 12.81 4.03 14.77
CA THR A 61 13.44 5.21 14.12
C THR A 61 13.64 4.99 12.63
N TYR A 62 14.04 3.78 12.22
CA TYR A 62 14.15 3.40 10.81
C TYR A 62 12.79 3.44 10.09
N GLY A 63 11.71 2.97 10.73
CA GLY A 63 10.38 2.91 10.13
C GLY A 63 9.66 4.26 10.06
N ILE A 64 9.99 5.22 10.93
CA ILE A 64 9.41 6.57 10.91
C ILE A 64 10.00 7.39 9.76
N ASP A 65 11.33 7.41 9.64
CA ASP A 65 12.04 8.12 8.59
C ASP A 65 13.38 7.43 8.30
N PRO A 66 13.45 6.56 7.29
CA PRO A 66 14.66 5.81 6.98
C PRO A 66 15.78 6.72 6.48
N PHE A 67 15.48 7.81 5.77
CA PHE A 67 16.52 8.71 5.25
C PHE A 67 17.15 9.52 6.36
N LYS A 68 16.34 10.11 7.25
CA LYS A 68 16.87 10.76 8.45
C LYS A 68 17.71 9.79 9.27
N PHE A 69 17.22 8.57 9.48
CA PHE A 69 17.97 7.53 10.18
C PHE A 69 19.33 7.24 9.51
N PHE A 70 19.36 7.12 8.17
CA PHE A 70 20.59 6.86 7.44
C PHE A 70 21.60 8.00 7.56
N PHE A 71 21.17 9.25 7.38
CA PHE A 71 22.06 10.42 7.49
C PHE A 71 22.56 10.66 8.92
N ASP A 72 21.69 10.50 9.93
CA ASP A 72 22.10 10.60 11.35
C ASP A 72 23.13 9.52 11.71
N CYS A 73 22.98 8.29 11.18
CA CYS A 73 23.97 7.23 11.36
C CYS A 73 25.25 7.49 10.57
N GLN A 74 25.15 7.97 9.33
CA GLN A 74 26.30 8.30 8.49
C GLN A 74 27.20 9.35 9.16
N ALA A 75 26.60 10.41 9.71
CA ALA A 75 27.32 11.47 10.43
C ALA A 75 28.08 10.95 11.66
N LYS A 76 27.59 9.86 12.30
CA LYS A 76 28.17 9.32 13.53
C LYS A 76 29.13 8.16 13.31
N TYR A 77 28.89 7.33 12.30
CA TYR A 77 29.56 6.04 12.11
C TYR A 77 30.25 5.91 10.74
N GLY A 78 30.08 6.89 9.84
CA GLY A 78 30.50 6.81 8.45
C GLY A 78 29.55 5.96 7.60
N ASP A 79 29.99 5.57 6.40
CA ASP A 79 29.11 4.92 5.41
C ASP A 79 28.74 3.47 5.74
N VAL A 80 29.46 2.83 6.66
CA VAL A 80 29.26 1.42 7.02
C VAL A 80 28.98 1.26 8.50
N TYR A 81 27.78 0.76 8.82
CA TYR A 81 27.33 0.53 10.19
C TYR A 81 26.29 -0.58 10.24
N THR A 82 26.05 -1.15 11.42
CA THR A 82 25.07 -2.20 11.64
C THR A 82 23.98 -1.71 12.59
N PHE A 83 22.70 -1.94 12.30
CA PHE A 83 21.62 -1.71 13.25
C PHE A 83 20.76 -2.96 13.43
N ILE A 84 19.96 -2.98 14.50
CA ILE A 84 19.03 -4.08 14.74
C ILE A 84 17.66 -3.71 14.18
N LEU A 85 17.14 -4.55 13.29
CA LEU A 85 15.80 -4.47 12.69
C LEU A 85 15.04 -5.76 13.00
N LEU A 86 14.06 -5.69 13.90
CA LEU A 86 13.21 -6.83 14.29
C LEU A 86 14.02 -8.10 14.62
N GLY A 87 15.06 -7.95 15.44
CA GLY A 87 15.96 -9.02 15.89
C GLY A 87 17.06 -9.41 14.90
N ARG A 88 17.11 -8.80 13.70
CA ARG A 88 18.15 -9.07 12.69
C ARG A 88 19.22 -7.97 12.73
N LYS A 89 20.49 -8.37 12.66
CA LYS A 89 21.60 -7.45 12.40
C LYS A 89 21.61 -7.07 10.92
N VAL A 90 21.38 -5.79 10.63
CA VAL A 90 21.36 -5.23 9.29
C VAL A 90 22.56 -4.29 9.13
N THR A 91 23.54 -4.69 8.34
CA THR A 91 24.70 -3.87 7.97
C THR A 91 24.36 -3.03 6.75
N VAL A 92 24.35 -1.72 6.93
CA VAL A 92 24.18 -0.72 5.88
C VAL A 92 25.55 -0.41 5.29
N TYR A 93 25.61 -0.27 3.97
CA TYR A 93 26.73 0.36 3.27
C TYR A 93 26.16 1.41 2.33
N LEU A 94 26.35 2.69 2.67
CA LEU A 94 25.87 3.84 1.91
C LEU A 94 26.81 4.23 0.76
N GLY A 95 26.31 5.12 -0.11
CA GLY A 95 27.07 5.67 -1.22
C GLY A 95 27.30 4.69 -2.38
N SER A 96 28.02 5.19 -3.39
CA SER A 96 28.30 4.47 -4.64
C SER A 96 29.04 3.15 -4.38
N LYS A 97 30.04 3.15 -3.48
CA LYS A 97 30.77 1.93 -3.08
C LYS A 97 29.86 0.90 -2.42
N GLY A 98 28.93 1.32 -1.56
CA GLY A 98 27.99 0.42 -0.90
C GLY A 98 26.99 -0.21 -1.87
N ASN A 99 26.49 0.58 -2.82
CA ASN A 99 25.64 0.07 -3.90
C ASN A 99 26.39 -0.95 -4.77
N GLN A 100 27.62 -0.65 -5.17
CA GLN A 100 28.48 -1.58 -5.90
C GLN A 100 28.72 -2.87 -5.10
N PHE A 101 29.06 -2.75 -3.81
CA PHE A 101 29.32 -3.87 -2.93
C PHE A 101 28.12 -4.83 -2.80
N ILE A 102 26.91 -4.29 -2.68
CA ILE A 102 25.70 -5.08 -2.37
C ILE A 102 24.95 -5.52 -3.63
N LEU A 103 24.77 -4.63 -4.60
CA LEU A 103 23.94 -4.89 -5.78
C LEU A 103 24.66 -5.77 -6.81
N ASN A 104 25.99 -5.67 -6.89
CA ASN A 104 26.85 -6.50 -7.74
C ASN A 104 27.58 -7.61 -6.99
N ALA A 105 27.23 -7.87 -5.73
CA ALA A 105 27.74 -9.01 -4.97
C ALA A 105 27.57 -10.33 -5.76
N LYS A 106 28.54 -11.23 -5.59
CA LYS A 106 28.52 -12.54 -6.24
C LYS A 106 27.38 -13.38 -5.67
N LEU A 107 26.78 -14.22 -6.52
CA LEU A 107 25.62 -15.05 -6.16
C LEU A 107 25.90 -15.98 -4.98
N LYS A 108 27.14 -16.47 -4.84
CA LYS A 108 27.54 -17.34 -3.72
C LYS A 108 27.59 -16.60 -2.37
N ASP A 109 27.74 -15.28 -2.40
CA ASP A 109 28.05 -14.46 -1.22
C ASP A 109 26.81 -13.82 -0.61
N VAL A 110 25.77 -13.58 -1.42
CA VAL A 110 24.52 -12.98 -0.97
C VAL A 110 23.29 -13.61 -1.62
N ASN A 111 22.15 -13.56 -0.91
CA ASN A 111 20.89 -14.13 -1.38
C ASN A 111 19.72 -13.16 -1.13
N ALA A 112 18.87 -12.91 -2.13
CA ALA A 112 17.72 -12.02 -1.99
C ALA A 112 16.46 -12.80 -1.57
N GLU A 113 16.33 -14.01 -2.08
CA GLU A 113 15.18 -14.91 -1.94
C GLU A 113 14.91 -15.22 -0.44
N GLU A 114 15.95 -15.50 0.35
CA GLU A 114 15.88 -15.76 1.80
C GLU A 114 15.38 -14.57 2.63
N ILE A 115 15.42 -13.34 2.08
CA ILE A 115 14.85 -12.16 2.73
C ILE A 115 13.40 -11.96 2.32
N TYR A 116 13.10 -12.08 1.03
CA TYR A 116 11.83 -11.62 0.49
C TYR A 116 10.76 -12.71 0.34
N SER A 117 11.15 -13.99 0.17
CA SER A 117 10.22 -15.11 0.00
C SER A 117 9.14 -15.17 1.08
N VAL A 118 9.52 -14.91 2.34
CA VAL A 118 8.59 -14.92 3.49
C VAL A 118 7.42 -13.94 3.34
N LEU A 119 7.64 -12.82 2.65
CA LEU A 119 6.65 -11.78 2.43
C LEU A 119 5.94 -11.95 1.08
N THR A 120 6.70 -12.26 0.03
CA THR A 120 6.20 -12.25 -1.34
C THR A 120 5.53 -13.56 -1.75
N THR A 121 6.01 -14.72 -1.30
CA THR A 121 5.44 -16.02 -1.71
C THR A 121 3.97 -16.18 -1.32
N PRO A 122 3.52 -15.77 -0.11
CA PRO A 122 2.10 -15.82 0.22
C PRO A 122 1.21 -14.86 -0.59
N VAL A 123 1.80 -13.84 -1.22
CA VAL A 123 1.08 -12.84 -2.03
C VAL A 123 1.05 -13.24 -3.50
N PHE A 124 2.21 -13.55 -4.08
CA PHE A 124 2.33 -13.88 -5.50
C PHE A 124 1.89 -15.32 -5.78
N GLY A 125 2.23 -16.24 -4.88
CA GLY A 125 2.10 -17.67 -5.06
C GLY A 125 3.46 -18.36 -5.17
N LYS A 126 3.41 -19.69 -5.16
CA LYS A 126 4.59 -20.55 -5.21
C LYS A 126 5.23 -20.60 -6.59
N ASP A 127 6.47 -21.08 -6.61
CA ASP A 127 7.22 -21.42 -7.83
C ASP A 127 7.57 -20.22 -8.74
N VAL A 128 7.46 -18.99 -8.22
CA VAL A 128 7.78 -17.76 -8.94
C VAL A 128 8.57 -16.77 -8.10
N VAL A 129 9.29 -15.86 -8.77
CA VAL A 129 10.00 -14.73 -8.17
C VAL A 129 11.02 -15.18 -7.12
N TYR A 130 10.71 -15.04 -5.84
CA TYR A 130 11.61 -15.36 -4.73
C TYR A 130 11.35 -16.75 -4.12
N ASP A 131 10.38 -17.50 -4.63
CA ASP A 131 10.13 -18.90 -4.24
C ASP A 131 10.92 -19.91 -5.07
N VAL A 132 11.86 -19.44 -5.90
CA VAL A 132 12.66 -20.27 -6.80
C VAL A 132 14.15 -19.93 -6.71
N PRO A 133 15.05 -20.85 -7.10
CA PRO A 133 16.47 -20.54 -7.22
C PRO A 133 16.71 -19.39 -8.21
N ASN A 134 17.76 -18.60 -7.98
CA ASN A 134 18.09 -17.43 -8.79
C ASN A 134 18.17 -17.71 -10.29
N ALA A 135 18.65 -18.90 -10.69
CA ALA A 135 18.71 -19.31 -12.10
C ALA A 135 17.33 -19.34 -12.77
N LYS A 136 16.32 -19.94 -12.12
CA LYS A 136 14.93 -19.96 -12.61
C LYS A 136 14.32 -18.55 -12.57
N PHE A 137 14.65 -17.76 -11.54
CA PHE A 137 14.24 -16.35 -11.47
C PHE A 137 14.77 -15.51 -12.65
N MET A 138 16.02 -15.73 -13.10
CA MET A 138 16.56 -15.05 -14.29
C MET A 138 15.79 -15.44 -15.56
N GLU A 139 15.39 -16.70 -15.71
CA GLU A 139 14.54 -17.13 -16.82
C GLU A 139 13.15 -16.51 -16.77
N GLN A 140 12.53 -16.44 -15.58
CA GLN A 140 11.27 -15.73 -15.38
C GLN A 140 11.38 -14.25 -15.77
N LYS A 141 12.45 -13.56 -15.35
CA LYS A 141 12.72 -12.18 -15.79
C LYS A 141 12.87 -12.06 -17.30
N ARG A 142 13.54 -13.02 -17.95
CA ARG A 142 13.70 -13.05 -19.41
C ARG A 142 12.35 -13.11 -20.11
N PHE A 143 11.44 -13.99 -19.67
CA PHE A 143 10.10 -14.11 -20.25
C PHE A 143 9.30 -12.81 -20.13
N ILE A 144 9.31 -12.20 -18.95
CA ILE A 144 8.65 -10.91 -18.74
C ILE A 144 9.26 -9.82 -19.63
N LYS A 145 10.60 -9.74 -19.68
CA LYS A 145 11.28 -8.73 -20.50
C LYS A 145 10.93 -8.89 -21.98
N SER A 146 10.77 -10.13 -22.48
CA SER A 146 10.31 -10.38 -23.84
C SER A 146 8.91 -9.79 -24.11
N GLY A 147 8.00 -9.87 -23.14
CA GLY A 147 6.68 -9.23 -23.23
C GLY A 147 6.70 -7.70 -23.05
N LEU A 148 7.82 -7.12 -22.63
CA LEU A 148 8.04 -5.67 -22.47
C LEU A 148 8.93 -5.06 -23.56
N GLN A 149 9.23 -5.80 -24.64
CA GLN A 149 10.12 -5.32 -25.71
C GLN A 149 9.52 -4.14 -26.50
N SER A 150 10.38 -3.45 -27.24
CA SER A 150 10.07 -2.24 -28.02
C SER A 150 8.96 -2.38 -29.04
N GLY A 151 8.57 -3.60 -29.45
CA GLY A 151 7.38 -3.81 -30.29
C GLY A 151 6.06 -3.69 -29.52
N ALA A 152 6.04 -4.00 -28.23
CA ALA A 152 4.84 -3.97 -27.40
C ALA A 152 4.51 -2.58 -26.87
N LEU A 153 5.52 -1.80 -26.44
CA LEU A 153 5.32 -0.48 -25.83
C LEU A 153 4.55 0.51 -26.73
N PRO A 154 4.79 0.58 -28.06
CA PRO A 154 4.00 1.41 -28.95
C PRO A 154 2.51 1.06 -28.96
N THR A 155 2.17 -0.23 -28.83
CA THR A 155 0.77 -0.69 -28.79
C THR A 155 0.08 -0.34 -27.46
N TYR A 156 0.85 -0.08 -26.40
CA TYR A 156 0.32 0.25 -25.08
C TYR A 156 -0.05 1.73 -24.93
N VAL A 157 0.66 2.63 -25.61
CA VAL A 157 0.40 4.09 -25.53
C VAL A 157 -1.06 4.47 -25.85
N PRO A 158 -1.70 3.99 -26.94
CA PRO A 158 -3.12 4.28 -27.17
C PRO A 158 -4.02 3.65 -26.10
N LEU A 159 -3.74 2.42 -25.65
CA LEU A 159 -4.52 1.76 -24.60
C LEU A 159 -4.48 2.51 -23.26
N MET A 160 -3.30 3.04 -22.91
CA MET A 160 -3.12 3.86 -21.71
C MET A 160 -3.88 5.18 -21.82
N GLN A 161 -3.88 5.81 -23.01
CA GLN A 161 -4.64 7.03 -23.26
C GLN A 161 -6.15 6.82 -23.12
N ASP A 162 -6.68 5.75 -23.72
CA ASP A 162 -8.10 5.43 -23.67
C ASP A 162 -8.55 5.22 -22.22
N GLU A 163 -7.84 4.36 -21.46
CA GLU A 163 -8.18 4.07 -20.06
C GLU A 163 -8.11 5.32 -19.16
N ALA A 164 -7.07 6.15 -19.32
CA ALA A 164 -6.93 7.36 -18.54
C ALA A 164 -8.00 8.40 -18.89
N ARG A 165 -8.31 8.59 -20.18
CA ARG A 165 -9.37 9.51 -20.64
C ARG A 165 -10.75 9.03 -20.21
N ASP A 166 -11.04 7.73 -20.32
CA ASP A 166 -12.30 7.15 -19.87
C ASP A 166 -12.48 7.32 -18.37
N PHE A 167 -11.42 7.13 -17.58
CA PHE A 167 -11.45 7.40 -16.15
C PHE A 167 -11.73 8.88 -15.85
N ILE A 168 -11.05 9.80 -16.55
CA ILE A 168 -11.22 11.25 -16.39
C ILE A 168 -12.65 11.67 -16.74
N LYS A 169 -13.20 11.22 -17.87
CA LYS A 169 -14.53 11.61 -18.35
C LYS A 169 -15.67 10.91 -17.61
N GLY A 170 -15.49 9.63 -17.26
CA GLY A 170 -16.54 8.80 -16.66
C GLY A 170 -16.59 8.85 -15.14
N GLY A 171 -15.48 9.23 -14.47
CA GLY A 171 -15.35 9.18 -13.03
C GLY A 171 -16.04 10.34 -12.29
N PRO A 172 -16.52 10.14 -11.05
CA PRO A 172 -17.05 11.23 -10.23
C PRO A 172 -15.97 12.25 -9.80
N HIS A 173 -14.69 11.86 -9.85
CA HIS A 173 -13.56 12.64 -9.34
C HIS A 173 -13.24 13.89 -10.16
N PHE A 174 -13.65 13.95 -11.43
CA PHE A 174 -13.31 15.03 -12.36
C PHE A 174 -14.56 15.66 -13.02
N LYS A 175 -15.72 15.59 -12.36
CA LYS A 175 -16.94 16.21 -12.88
C LYS A 175 -16.92 17.73 -12.70
N GLY A 176 -17.26 18.45 -13.77
CA GLY A 176 -17.36 19.91 -13.78
C GLY A 176 -16.06 20.60 -14.19
N SER A 177 -16.06 21.94 -14.19
CA SER A 177 -14.91 22.75 -14.61
C SER A 177 -13.87 22.99 -13.51
N ARG A 178 -14.18 22.67 -12.25
CA ARG A 178 -13.28 22.78 -11.09
C ARG A 178 -13.73 21.83 -9.97
N GLY A 179 -12.78 21.35 -9.17
CA GLY A 179 -13.07 20.47 -8.04
C GLY A 179 -11.85 20.21 -7.16
N THR A 180 -12.03 19.33 -6.17
CA THR A 180 -10.95 18.85 -5.30
C THR A 180 -10.89 17.33 -5.40
N VAL A 181 -9.68 16.79 -5.48
CA VAL A 181 -9.45 15.36 -5.70
C VAL A 181 -8.35 14.84 -4.78
N GLN A 182 -8.49 13.59 -4.33
CA GLN A 182 -7.43 12.90 -3.61
C GLN A 182 -6.46 12.24 -4.58
N ILE A 183 -5.30 12.87 -4.76
CA ILE A 183 -4.28 12.45 -5.73
C ILE A 183 -3.84 10.99 -5.55
N PRO A 184 -3.45 10.50 -4.33
CA PRO A 184 -2.97 9.12 -4.19
C PRO A 184 -3.97 8.06 -4.65
N LYS A 185 -5.26 8.29 -4.39
CA LYS A 185 -6.31 7.37 -4.80
C LYS A 185 -6.51 7.38 -6.31
N VAL A 186 -6.65 8.56 -6.90
CA VAL A 186 -6.95 8.68 -8.32
C VAL A 186 -5.79 8.19 -9.17
N MET A 187 -4.56 8.49 -8.77
CA MET A 187 -3.36 7.94 -9.41
C MET A 187 -3.29 6.42 -9.28
N ALA A 188 -3.61 5.85 -8.11
CA ALA A 188 -3.70 4.40 -7.97
C ALA A 188 -4.76 3.77 -8.90
N GLN A 189 -5.90 4.42 -9.10
CA GLN A 189 -6.94 3.94 -10.03
C GLN A 189 -6.52 4.03 -11.50
N ILE A 190 -5.94 5.16 -11.91
CA ILE A 190 -5.44 5.32 -13.29
C ILE A 190 -4.31 4.31 -13.56
N THR A 191 -3.38 4.14 -12.62
CA THR A 191 -2.28 3.18 -12.75
C THR A 191 -2.80 1.74 -12.86
N ILE A 192 -3.75 1.30 -12.03
CA ILE A 192 -4.23 -0.09 -12.09
C ILE A 192 -4.99 -0.36 -13.39
N PHE A 193 -5.78 0.60 -13.89
CA PHE A 193 -6.54 0.45 -15.13
C PHE A 193 -5.61 0.41 -16.35
N THR A 194 -4.69 1.35 -16.46
CA THR A 194 -3.71 1.39 -17.56
C THR A 194 -2.78 0.17 -17.53
N ALA A 195 -2.23 -0.19 -16.37
CA ALA A 195 -1.36 -1.38 -16.24
C ALA A 195 -2.09 -2.67 -16.56
N SER A 196 -3.33 -2.84 -16.08
CA SER A 196 -4.08 -4.05 -16.34
C SER A 196 -4.51 -4.18 -17.79
N ARG A 197 -4.90 -3.08 -18.44
CA ARG A 197 -5.25 -3.09 -19.86
C ARG A 197 -4.07 -3.51 -20.75
N CYS A 198 -2.86 -3.04 -20.42
CA CYS A 198 -1.65 -3.26 -21.22
C CYS A 198 -0.97 -4.60 -20.91
N LEU A 199 -0.75 -4.88 -19.63
CA LEU A 199 0.01 -6.06 -19.19
C LEU A 199 -0.89 -7.28 -18.95
N GLN A 200 -2.07 -7.09 -18.36
CA GLN A 200 -2.87 -8.21 -17.88
C GLN A 200 -3.86 -8.76 -18.90
N GLY A 201 -4.18 -7.97 -19.94
CA GLY A 201 -5.15 -8.30 -20.97
C GLY A 201 -6.55 -7.75 -20.69
N ILE A 202 -7.38 -7.73 -21.74
CA ILE A 202 -8.72 -7.13 -21.68
C ILE A 202 -9.66 -7.88 -20.72
N GLU A 203 -9.50 -9.18 -20.56
CA GLU A 203 -10.33 -10.03 -19.72
C GLU A 203 -10.14 -9.70 -18.25
N VAL A 204 -8.88 -9.51 -17.82
CA VAL A 204 -8.56 -9.06 -16.46
C VAL A 204 -9.05 -7.64 -16.26
N ARG A 205 -8.83 -6.75 -17.24
CA ARG A 205 -9.32 -5.36 -17.17
C ARG A 205 -10.85 -5.27 -17.07
N LYS A 206 -11.60 -6.12 -17.78
CA LYS A 206 -13.07 -6.19 -17.68
C LYS A 206 -13.53 -6.75 -16.33
N LYS A 207 -12.73 -7.62 -15.71
CA LYS A 207 -12.95 -8.13 -14.36
C LYS A 207 -12.53 -7.17 -13.25
N LEU A 208 -11.83 -6.06 -13.56
CA LEU A 208 -11.58 -4.96 -12.61
C LEU A 208 -12.86 -4.17 -12.29
N ASP A 209 -13.88 -4.88 -11.85
CA ASP A 209 -15.01 -4.34 -11.11
C ASP A 209 -14.68 -4.27 -9.61
N THR A 210 -15.67 -3.94 -8.78
CA THR A 210 -15.51 -3.86 -7.32
C THR A 210 -14.94 -5.16 -6.72
N THR A 211 -15.24 -6.32 -7.31
CA THR A 211 -14.85 -7.63 -6.78
C THR A 211 -13.36 -7.90 -6.94
N PHE A 212 -12.78 -7.60 -8.10
CA PHE A 212 -11.34 -7.83 -8.30
C PHE A 212 -10.50 -6.77 -7.57
N ALA A 213 -11.00 -5.54 -7.46
CA ALA A 213 -10.37 -4.53 -6.61
C ALA A 213 -10.29 -5.00 -5.14
N ASP A 214 -11.35 -5.63 -4.61
CA ASP A 214 -11.35 -6.21 -3.26
C ASP A 214 -10.32 -7.35 -3.12
N LEU A 215 -10.16 -8.20 -4.15
CA LEU A 215 -9.14 -9.25 -4.15
C LEU A 215 -7.73 -8.65 -4.16
N TYR A 216 -7.49 -7.62 -4.97
CA TYR A 216 -6.22 -6.92 -5.01
C TYR A 216 -5.88 -6.29 -3.66
N HIS A 217 -6.82 -5.58 -3.04
CA HIS A 217 -6.63 -4.99 -1.71
C HIS A 217 -6.36 -6.04 -0.63
N ALA A 218 -7.07 -7.16 -0.67
CA ALA A 218 -6.84 -8.27 0.26
C ALA A 218 -5.48 -8.93 0.07
N LEU A 219 -4.97 -9.00 -1.17
CA LEU A 219 -3.60 -9.43 -1.42
C LEU A 219 -2.57 -8.42 -0.90
N ASP A 220 -2.82 -7.13 -1.08
CA ASP A 220 -1.91 -6.04 -0.68
C ASP A 220 -1.77 -5.95 0.85
N ASP A 221 -2.78 -6.37 1.61
CA ASP A 221 -2.65 -6.58 3.07
C ASP A 221 -1.52 -7.56 3.45
N GLY A 222 -1.07 -8.40 2.51
CA GLY A 222 0.10 -9.25 2.67
C GLY A 222 1.40 -8.48 2.87
N PHE A 223 1.49 -7.25 2.34
CA PHE A 223 2.63 -6.34 2.49
C PHE A 223 2.53 -5.44 3.72
N GLN A 224 1.91 -5.90 4.81
CA GLN A 224 1.98 -5.18 6.09
C GLN A 224 3.29 -5.49 6.84
N PRO A 225 3.89 -4.53 7.57
CA PRO A 225 5.18 -4.74 8.25
C PRO A 225 5.23 -5.94 9.20
N ILE A 226 4.10 -6.26 9.85
CA ILE A 226 3.99 -7.42 10.74
C ILE A 226 4.30 -8.75 10.03
N ASN A 227 4.07 -8.83 8.72
CA ASN A 227 4.29 -10.03 7.92
C ASN A 227 5.78 -10.27 7.59
N PHE A 228 6.69 -9.34 7.90
CA PHE A 228 8.13 -9.66 7.93
C PHE A 228 8.48 -10.67 9.04
N MET A 229 7.68 -10.73 10.11
CA MET A 229 7.89 -11.65 11.23
C MET A 229 6.86 -12.78 11.25
N LEU A 230 5.59 -12.45 11.00
CA LEU A 230 4.46 -13.36 11.19
C LEU A 230 3.63 -13.58 9.92
N PRO A 231 4.24 -13.86 8.75
CA PRO A 231 3.48 -14.02 7.50
C PRO A 231 2.56 -15.25 7.49
N TRP A 232 2.91 -16.25 8.31
CA TRP A 232 2.21 -17.53 8.47
C TRP A 232 1.16 -17.50 9.60
N PHE A 233 1.21 -16.49 10.48
CA PHE A 233 0.27 -16.43 11.60
C PHE A 233 -1.13 -16.09 11.06
N PRO A 234 -2.19 -16.80 11.47
CA PRO A 234 -3.51 -16.73 10.83
C PRO A 234 -4.32 -15.50 11.26
N LEU A 235 -3.70 -14.32 11.20
CA LEU A 235 -4.36 -13.03 11.38
C LEU A 235 -5.50 -12.87 10.35
N PRO A 236 -6.57 -12.11 10.67
CA PRO A 236 -7.67 -11.88 9.75
C PRO A 236 -7.21 -11.38 8.37
N GLN A 237 -6.21 -10.49 8.32
CA GLN A 237 -5.65 -10.00 7.07
C GLN A 237 -4.90 -11.09 6.28
N ASN A 238 -4.12 -11.95 6.94
CA ASN A 238 -3.38 -13.04 6.28
C ASN A 238 -4.32 -14.10 5.72
N ARG A 239 -5.41 -14.41 6.43
CA ARG A 239 -6.46 -15.28 5.89
C ARG A 239 -7.15 -14.68 4.66
N ARG A 240 -7.41 -13.37 4.66
CA ARG A 240 -7.98 -12.67 3.49
C ARG A 240 -7.01 -12.69 2.32
N ARG A 241 -5.72 -12.42 2.54
CA ARG A 241 -4.65 -12.56 1.56
C ARG A 241 -4.66 -13.95 0.94
N ASP A 242 -4.62 -15.02 1.73
CA ASP A 242 -4.54 -16.40 1.22
C ASP A 242 -5.81 -16.83 0.45
N LEU A 243 -6.97 -16.28 0.80
CA LEU A 243 -8.20 -16.47 0.03
C LEU A 243 -8.18 -15.69 -1.27
N ALA A 244 -7.69 -14.45 -1.26
CA ALA A 244 -7.57 -13.61 -2.44
C ALA A 244 -6.56 -14.18 -3.44
N GLN A 245 -5.42 -14.65 -2.95
CA GLN A 245 -4.38 -15.31 -3.76
C GLN A 245 -4.97 -16.49 -4.53
N ARG A 246 -5.64 -17.42 -3.85
CA ARG A 246 -6.28 -18.57 -4.50
C ARG A 246 -7.33 -18.19 -5.53
N LYS A 247 -8.16 -17.18 -5.22
CA LYS A 247 -9.18 -16.70 -6.16
C LYS A 247 -8.58 -16.02 -7.38
N MET A 248 -7.54 -15.21 -7.21
CA MET A 248 -6.86 -14.55 -8.33
C MET A 248 -6.13 -15.59 -9.19
N THR A 249 -5.43 -16.56 -8.58
CA THR A 249 -4.84 -17.68 -9.33
C THR A 249 -5.89 -18.39 -10.17
N GLN A 250 -7.06 -18.72 -9.60
CA GLN A 250 -8.15 -19.35 -10.33
C GLN A 250 -8.62 -18.51 -11.53
N ILE A 251 -8.83 -17.20 -11.34
CA ILE A 251 -9.23 -16.28 -12.42
C ILE A 251 -8.22 -16.30 -13.57
N TYR A 252 -6.93 -16.19 -13.27
CA TYR A 252 -5.89 -16.21 -14.31
C TYR A 252 -5.83 -17.56 -15.01
N THR A 253 -5.86 -18.67 -14.27
CA THR A 253 -5.84 -20.02 -14.86
C THR A 253 -7.06 -20.27 -15.75
N ASP A 254 -8.24 -19.77 -15.39
CA ASP A 254 -9.44 -19.89 -16.23
C ASP A 254 -9.31 -19.09 -17.55
N ILE A 255 -8.72 -17.88 -17.49
CA ILE A 255 -8.43 -17.08 -18.68
C ILE A 255 -7.41 -17.81 -19.58
N ILE A 256 -6.34 -18.35 -19.00
CA ILE A 256 -5.31 -19.09 -19.74
C ILE A 256 -5.92 -20.30 -20.45
N LYS A 257 -6.72 -21.11 -19.75
CA LYS A 257 -7.41 -22.27 -20.34
C LYS A 257 -8.33 -21.86 -21.49
N ALA A 258 -9.11 -20.80 -21.31
CA ALA A 258 -9.99 -20.28 -22.37
C ALA A 258 -9.20 -19.83 -23.60
N ARG A 259 -8.07 -19.13 -23.41
CA ARG A 259 -7.20 -18.71 -24.51
C ARG A 259 -6.52 -19.87 -25.23
N ARG A 260 -6.10 -20.92 -24.51
CA ARG A 260 -5.53 -22.14 -25.12
C ARG A 260 -6.57 -22.93 -25.93
N ALA A 261 -7.84 -22.88 -25.52
CA ALA A 261 -8.94 -23.53 -26.23
C ALA A 261 -9.43 -22.74 -27.46
N GLY A 262 -9.28 -21.42 -27.45
CA GLY A 262 -9.59 -20.56 -28.60
C GLY A 262 -8.53 -20.71 -29.71
N ALA A 263 -8.98 -20.84 -30.96
CA ALA A 263 -8.10 -21.05 -32.12
C ALA A 263 -7.46 -19.76 -32.68
N GLU A 264 -7.86 -18.57 -32.21
CA GLU A 264 -7.41 -17.29 -32.78
C GLU A 264 -6.49 -16.48 -31.85
N LYS A 265 -5.35 -16.04 -32.39
CA LYS A 265 -4.40 -15.12 -31.75
C LYS A 265 -4.95 -13.69 -31.83
N ASN A 266 -5.71 -13.28 -30.80
CA ASN A 266 -6.43 -12.01 -30.80
C ASN A 266 -5.77 -10.90 -29.96
N SER A 267 -4.63 -11.14 -29.31
CA SER A 267 -3.89 -10.13 -28.53
C SER A 267 -2.40 -10.43 -28.37
N GLU A 268 -1.53 -9.42 -28.42
CA GLU A 268 -0.09 -9.50 -28.10
C GLU A 268 0.23 -8.98 -26.68
N ASP A 269 -0.51 -9.42 -25.66
CA ASP A 269 -0.28 -9.03 -24.27
C ASP A 269 0.70 -9.96 -23.52
N MET A 270 1.07 -9.58 -22.28
CA MET A 270 2.01 -10.35 -21.45
C MET A 270 1.55 -11.78 -21.22
N LEU A 271 0.23 -11.99 -21.03
CA LEU A 271 -0.31 -13.31 -20.76
C LEU A 271 -0.03 -14.25 -21.94
N TRP A 272 -0.21 -13.76 -23.17
CA TRP A 272 0.14 -14.52 -24.37
C TRP A 272 1.65 -14.82 -24.45
N SER A 273 2.49 -13.83 -24.13
CA SER A 273 3.95 -14.01 -24.09
C SER A 273 4.38 -15.11 -23.11
N LEU A 274 3.80 -15.13 -21.91
CA LEU A 274 4.08 -16.15 -20.90
C LEU A 274 3.53 -17.53 -21.28
N MET A 275 2.35 -17.61 -21.91
CA MET A 275 1.78 -18.88 -22.39
C MET A 275 2.65 -19.60 -23.44
N GLY A 276 3.41 -18.83 -24.23
CA GLY A 276 4.36 -19.33 -25.22
C GLY A 276 5.78 -19.54 -24.68
N SER A 277 6.03 -19.29 -23.39
CA SER A 277 7.37 -19.35 -22.80
C SER A 277 7.76 -20.77 -22.39
N VAL A 278 9.00 -21.14 -22.71
CA VAL A 278 9.60 -22.46 -22.42
C VAL A 278 10.95 -22.25 -21.72
N TYR A 279 11.13 -22.94 -20.60
CA TYR A 279 12.38 -22.96 -19.84
C TYR A 279 13.51 -23.65 -20.62
N LYS A 280 14.76 -23.39 -20.24
CA LYS A 280 15.94 -23.98 -20.91
C LYS A 280 15.99 -25.50 -20.89
N ASP A 281 15.35 -26.13 -19.91
CA ASP A 281 15.23 -27.58 -19.79
C ASP A 281 14.13 -28.18 -20.71
N GLY A 282 13.43 -27.35 -21.48
CA GLY A 282 12.35 -27.74 -22.37
C GLY A 282 10.96 -27.72 -21.73
N THR A 283 10.85 -27.42 -20.44
CA THR A 283 9.56 -27.38 -19.73
C THR A 283 8.76 -26.13 -20.14
N PRO A 284 7.55 -26.26 -20.68
CA PRO A 284 6.66 -25.11 -20.87
C PRO A 284 6.29 -24.50 -19.52
N MET A 285 6.14 -23.18 -19.44
CA MET A 285 5.75 -22.55 -18.18
C MET A 285 4.35 -23.06 -17.74
N PRO A 286 4.22 -23.64 -16.53
CA PRO A 286 2.94 -24.13 -16.03
C PRO A 286 1.93 -22.98 -15.87
N ASP A 287 0.65 -23.24 -16.14
CA ASP A 287 -0.41 -22.23 -16.02
C ASP A 287 -0.51 -21.62 -14.61
N SER A 288 -0.13 -22.37 -13.56
CA SER A 288 -0.05 -21.84 -12.19
C SER A 288 1.10 -20.84 -12.02
N GLU A 289 2.27 -21.09 -12.62
CA GLU A 289 3.39 -20.15 -12.60
C GLU A 289 3.07 -18.91 -13.42
N ILE A 290 2.41 -19.05 -14.57
CA ILE A 290 1.93 -17.92 -15.36
C ILE A 290 0.99 -17.07 -14.50
N ALA A 291 -0.02 -17.66 -13.86
CA ALA A 291 -0.95 -16.95 -12.99
C ALA A 291 -0.24 -16.19 -11.85
N HIS A 292 0.70 -16.84 -11.16
CA HIS A 292 1.46 -16.20 -10.08
C HIS A 292 2.39 -15.09 -10.58
N MET A 293 3.01 -15.25 -11.75
CA MET A 293 3.79 -14.19 -12.40
C MET A 293 2.92 -12.98 -12.76
N MET A 294 1.70 -13.19 -13.23
CA MET A 294 0.76 -12.11 -13.54
C MET A 294 0.35 -11.33 -12.29
N ILE A 295 0.11 -12.03 -11.16
CA ILE A 295 -0.13 -11.41 -9.85
C ILE A 295 1.09 -10.58 -9.41
N ALA A 296 2.30 -11.13 -9.55
CA ALA A 296 3.53 -10.43 -9.18
C ALA A 296 3.74 -9.15 -10.02
N LEU A 297 3.49 -9.20 -11.33
CA LEU A 297 3.55 -8.02 -12.20
C LEU A 297 2.53 -6.95 -11.83
N LEU A 298 1.30 -7.37 -11.49
CA LEU A 298 0.25 -6.46 -11.07
C LEU A 298 0.66 -5.68 -9.82
N MET A 299 1.20 -6.38 -8.82
CA MET A 299 1.71 -5.77 -7.60
C MET A 299 2.90 -4.84 -7.86
N ALA A 300 3.87 -5.30 -8.65
CA ALA A 300 5.09 -4.54 -8.95
C ALA A 300 4.77 -3.21 -9.66
N GLY A 301 3.92 -3.23 -10.69
CA GLY A 301 3.53 -2.04 -11.43
C GLY A 301 2.66 -1.08 -10.61
N GLN A 302 1.80 -1.62 -9.75
CA GLN A 302 0.87 -0.79 -8.99
C GLN A 302 1.58 0.03 -7.90
N HIS A 303 2.39 -0.59 -7.04
CA HIS A 303 3.02 0.14 -5.92
C HIS A 303 4.06 1.17 -6.35
N SER A 304 4.75 0.90 -7.46
CA SER A 304 5.80 1.79 -7.96
C SER A 304 5.22 2.97 -8.75
N SER A 305 4.46 2.70 -9.82
CA SER A 305 3.95 3.74 -10.70
C SER A 305 2.90 4.63 -10.02
N SER A 306 2.00 4.10 -9.18
CA SER A 306 0.97 4.92 -8.54
C SER A 306 1.53 5.90 -7.52
N VAL A 307 2.55 5.49 -6.76
CA VAL A 307 3.25 6.37 -5.82
C VAL A 307 4.01 7.46 -6.58
N THR A 308 4.71 7.07 -7.64
CA THR A 308 5.49 8.03 -8.45
C THR A 308 4.58 9.05 -9.12
N SER A 309 3.49 8.63 -9.78
CA SER A 309 2.52 9.55 -10.39
C SER A 309 1.83 10.43 -9.37
N SER A 310 1.56 9.93 -8.16
CA SER A 310 1.03 10.75 -7.06
C SER A 310 1.98 11.86 -6.67
N TRP A 311 3.27 11.55 -6.48
CA TRP A 311 4.27 12.57 -6.18
C TRP A 311 4.44 13.59 -7.30
N ILE A 312 4.41 13.15 -8.56
CA ILE A 312 4.44 14.08 -9.70
C ILE A 312 3.27 15.07 -9.60
N MET A 313 2.04 14.57 -9.45
CA MET A 313 0.87 15.46 -9.37
C MET A 313 0.92 16.40 -8.16
N LEU A 314 1.44 15.94 -7.01
CA LEU A 314 1.61 16.78 -5.82
C LEU A 314 2.66 17.88 -6.04
N HIS A 315 3.80 17.59 -6.67
CA HIS A 315 4.81 18.61 -7.00
C HIS A 315 4.29 19.59 -8.05
N LEU A 316 3.61 19.12 -9.10
CA LEU A 316 3.01 20.00 -10.10
C LEU A 316 1.91 20.90 -9.51
N ALA A 317 1.13 20.39 -8.54
CA ALA A 317 0.15 21.21 -7.81
C ALA A 317 0.83 22.29 -6.93
N ALA A 318 2.06 22.03 -6.49
CA ALA A 318 2.85 22.94 -5.66
C ALA A 318 3.66 23.95 -6.50
N GLN A 319 3.94 23.63 -7.77
CA GLN A 319 4.69 24.45 -8.75
C GLN A 319 3.88 24.62 -10.07
N PRO A 320 2.83 25.46 -10.08
CA PRO A 320 2.01 25.68 -11.27
C PRO A 320 2.78 26.21 -12.49
N GLU A 321 3.92 26.88 -12.26
CA GLU A 321 4.85 27.34 -13.29
C GLU A 321 5.42 26.19 -14.12
N ILE A 322 5.91 25.13 -13.49
CA ILE A 322 6.40 23.93 -14.18
C ILE A 322 5.26 23.25 -14.93
N MET A 323 4.06 23.23 -14.35
CA MET A 323 2.89 22.66 -15.04
C MET A 323 2.53 23.43 -16.31
N GLU A 324 2.67 24.75 -16.33
CA GLU A 324 2.48 25.57 -17.52
C GLU A 324 3.58 25.32 -18.56
N GLU A 325 4.84 25.22 -18.14
CA GLU A 325 5.96 24.88 -19.03
C GLU A 325 5.77 23.52 -19.72
N LEU A 326 5.32 22.50 -18.97
CA LEU A 326 4.96 21.20 -19.53
C LEU A 326 3.83 21.32 -20.55
N TYR A 327 2.84 22.16 -20.31
CA TYR A 327 1.75 22.39 -21.26
C TYR A 327 2.25 23.05 -22.54
N GLN A 328 3.15 24.04 -22.44
CA GLN A 328 3.76 24.69 -23.60
C GLN A 328 4.68 23.74 -24.40
N GLU A 329 5.48 22.90 -23.74
CA GLU A 329 6.25 21.84 -24.39
C GLU A 329 5.33 20.93 -25.21
N GLN A 330 4.23 20.48 -24.60
CA GLN A 330 3.28 19.58 -25.27
C GLN A 330 2.57 20.26 -26.44
N LEU A 331 2.19 21.54 -26.33
CA LEU A 331 1.62 22.28 -27.46
C LEU A 331 2.62 22.39 -28.63
N SER A 332 3.89 22.66 -28.33
CA SER A 332 4.94 22.79 -29.34
C SER A 332 5.26 21.48 -30.05
N VAL A 333 5.26 20.35 -29.33
CA VAL A 333 5.71 19.05 -29.85
C VAL A 333 4.55 18.25 -30.45
N LEU A 334 3.39 18.27 -29.79
CA LEU A 334 2.26 17.40 -30.08
C LEU A 334 1.08 18.14 -30.76
N GLY A 335 1.15 19.47 -30.85
CA GLY A 335 0.06 20.30 -31.35
C GLY A 335 -1.11 20.39 -30.37
N ASP A 336 -2.33 20.46 -30.89
CA ASP A 336 -3.54 20.69 -30.09
C ASP A 336 -3.73 19.64 -28.97
N ALA A 337 -4.30 20.10 -27.85
CA ALA A 337 -4.48 19.29 -26.64
C ALA A 337 -5.41 18.09 -26.86
N SER A 338 -6.33 18.17 -27.83
CA SER A 338 -7.28 17.10 -28.16
C SER A 338 -6.66 15.95 -28.96
N SER A 339 -5.57 16.21 -29.69
CA SER A 339 -4.91 15.22 -30.56
C SER A 339 -4.38 14.04 -29.76
N PRO A 340 -4.61 12.78 -30.19
CA PRO A 340 -3.89 11.63 -29.63
C PRO A 340 -2.40 11.74 -29.95
N PHE A 341 -1.55 11.14 -29.11
CA PHE A 341 -0.10 11.13 -29.29
C PHE A 341 0.43 9.68 -29.34
N THR A 342 1.55 9.47 -30.03
CA THR A 342 2.15 8.14 -30.18
C THR A 342 3.31 7.90 -29.20
N TYR A 343 3.89 6.71 -29.27
CA TYR A 343 5.10 6.36 -28.51
C TYR A 343 6.33 7.18 -28.94
N GLU A 344 6.46 7.48 -30.23
CA GLU A 344 7.54 8.31 -30.77
C GLU A 344 7.38 9.77 -30.33
N ASP A 345 6.16 10.22 -30.12
CA ASP A 345 5.87 11.58 -29.69
C ASP A 345 6.24 11.82 -28.22
N ILE A 346 5.92 10.87 -27.33
CA ILE A 346 6.29 11.00 -25.92
C ILE A 346 7.81 10.99 -25.69
N GLN A 347 8.59 10.43 -26.63
CA GLN A 347 10.06 10.49 -26.59
C GLN A 347 10.62 11.89 -26.87
N LYS A 348 9.81 12.79 -27.43
CA LYS A 348 10.17 14.18 -27.75
C LYS A 348 9.75 15.17 -26.65
N LEU A 349 9.38 14.68 -25.47
CA LEU A 349 8.96 15.48 -24.31
C LEU A 349 10.03 15.46 -23.19
N PRO A 350 11.18 16.12 -23.37
CA PRO A 350 12.28 16.06 -22.42
C PRO A 350 11.92 16.59 -21.02
N LEU A 351 11.10 17.65 -20.90
CA LEU A 351 10.70 18.19 -19.61
C LEU A 351 9.76 17.24 -18.87
N VAL A 352 8.80 16.61 -19.56
CA VAL A 352 7.98 15.54 -18.95
C VAL A 352 8.87 14.40 -18.44
N MET A 353 9.86 13.98 -19.22
CA MET A 353 10.81 12.94 -18.81
C MET A 353 11.62 13.37 -17.57
N ASN A 354 12.08 14.62 -17.54
CA ASN A 354 12.81 15.19 -16.41
C ASN A 354 11.97 15.28 -15.14
N VAL A 355 10.67 15.57 -15.25
CA VAL A 355 9.72 15.51 -14.14
C VAL A 355 9.63 14.11 -13.54
N VAL A 356 9.60 13.07 -14.38
CA VAL A 356 9.63 11.67 -13.91
C VAL A 356 10.97 11.38 -13.22
N ARG A 357 12.10 11.76 -13.83
CA ARG A 357 13.43 11.54 -13.26
C ARG A 357 13.62 12.23 -11.91
N GLU A 358 13.23 13.50 -11.82
CA GLU A 358 13.37 14.29 -10.61
C GLU A 358 12.47 13.77 -9.48
N THR A 359 11.27 13.32 -9.83
CA THR A 359 10.40 12.66 -8.86
C THR A 359 11.01 11.35 -8.38
N LEU A 360 11.56 10.51 -9.26
CA LEU A 360 12.20 9.25 -8.86
C LEU A 360 13.49 9.46 -8.06
N ARG A 361 14.21 10.58 -8.26
CA ARG A 361 15.38 10.95 -7.45
C ARG A 361 14.99 11.20 -5.99
N LEU A 362 13.92 11.97 -5.77
CA LEU A 362 13.47 12.37 -4.44
C LEU A 362 12.52 11.39 -3.78
N HIS A 363 11.66 10.73 -4.55
CA HIS A 363 10.58 9.89 -4.08
C HIS A 363 10.61 8.49 -4.71
N PRO A 364 11.76 7.78 -4.70
CA PRO A 364 11.79 6.42 -5.19
C PRO A 364 10.92 5.53 -4.29
N PRO A 365 10.05 4.67 -4.86
CA PRO A 365 9.17 3.81 -4.08
C PRO A 365 9.93 2.83 -3.16
N ILE A 366 11.18 2.50 -3.47
CA ILE A 366 12.02 1.57 -2.70
C ILE A 366 13.20 2.35 -2.10
N HIS A 367 13.18 2.54 -0.78
CA HIS A 367 14.27 3.22 -0.06
C HIS A 367 15.40 2.27 0.40
N SER A 368 15.11 0.97 0.54
CA SER A 368 16.06 -0.02 1.08
C SER A 368 16.04 -1.33 0.28
N ILE A 369 17.22 -1.79 -0.15
CA ILE A 369 17.42 -3.06 -0.86
C ILE A 369 18.27 -3.98 0.00
N MET A 370 17.72 -5.13 0.40
CA MET A 370 18.35 -6.05 1.36
C MET A 370 18.85 -7.34 0.72
N ARG A 371 19.90 -7.91 1.28
CA ARG A 371 20.43 -9.23 0.91
C ARG A 371 20.88 -10.01 2.14
N LYS A 372 20.54 -11.30 2.21
CA LYS A 372 21.10 -12.20 3.22
C LYS A 372 22.55 -12.51 2.89
N VAL A 373 23.46 -12.31 3.84
CA VAL A 373 24.86 -12.69 3.71
C VAL A 373 25.00 -14.21 3.81
N LYS A 374 25.75 -14.83 2.89
CA LYS A 374 25.99 -16.28 2.84
C LYS A 374 27.42 -16.65 3.22
N ASN A 375 28.40 -15.87 2.77
CA ASN A 375 29.81 -16.02 3.15
C ASN A 375 30.30 -14.75 3.87
N PRO A 376 31.32 -14.82 4.73
CA PRO A 376 31.93 -13.62 5.32
C PRO A 376 32.44 -12.67 4.22
N LEU A 377 32.07 -11.39 4.31
CA LEU A 377 32.43 -10.38 3.30
C LEU A 377 33.31 -9.29 3.90
N PRO A 378 34.59 -9.17 3.49
CA PRO A 378 35.46 -8.08 3.94
C PRO A 378 35.00 -6.75 3.32
N ILE A 379 35.07 -5.67 4.12
CA ILE A 379 34.83 -4.31 3.65
C ILE A 379 36.16 -3.69 3.26
N GLU A 380 36.30 -3.35 1.98
CA GLU A 380 37.53 -2.80 1.41
C GLU A 380 38.01 -1.54 2.16
N GLY A 381 39.32 -1.48 2.43
CA GLY A 381 39.94 -0.37 3.15
C GLY A 381 39.74 -0.40 4.68
N THR A 382 39.14 -1.47 5.23
CA THR A 382 38.93 -1.63 6.68
C THR A 382 39.34 -3.03 7.15
N SER A 383 39.43 -3.23 8.47
CA SER A 383 39.56 -4.56 9.08
C SER A 383 38.22 -5.30 9.22
N TRP A 384 37.11 -4.70 8.76
CA TRP A 384 35.78 -5.22 9.03
C TRP A 384 35.39 -6.35 8.09
N ILE A 385 34.71 -7.34 8.66
CA ILE A 385 34.12 -8.48 7.95
C ILE A 385 32.65 -8.54 8.35
N VAL A 386 31.76 -8.56 7.36
CA VAL A 386 30.33 -8.78 7.56
C VAL A 386 30.05 -10.28 7.60
N PRO A 387 29.60 -10.85 8.74
CA PRO A 387 29.43 -12.29 8.86
C PRO A 387 28.09 -12.79 8.25
N PRO A 388 27.96 -14.09 7.96
CA PRO A 388 26.71 -14.69 7.46
C PRO A 388 25.48 -14.52 8.37
N SER A 389 25.67 -14.17 9.65
CA SER A 389 24.56 -13.86 10.56
C SER A 389 23.85 -12.55 10.18
N HIS A 390 24.48 -11.66 9.40
CA HIS A 390 23.93 -10.36 9.04
C HIS A 390 23.04 -10.40 7.79
N VAL A 391 22.34 -9.30 7.59
CA VAL A 391 21.69 -8.89 6.35
C VAL A 391 22.39 -7.61 5.87
N LEU A 392 22.70 -7.51 4.58
CA LEU A 392 23.19 -6.28 3.97
C LEU A 392 22.02 -5.39 3.53
N LEU A 393 22.18 -4.08 3.61
CA LEU A 393 21.22 -3.09 3.13
C LEU A 393 21.93 -2.02 2.29
N ALA A 394 21.52 -1.89 1.04
CA ALA A 394 21.84 -0.76 0.18
C ALA A 394 20.68 0.24 0.20
N ALA A 395 21.01 1.54 0.17
CA ALA A 395 20.02 2.62 0.14
C ALA A 395 20.37 3.61 -0.99
N PRO A 396 20.19 3.23 -2.27
CA PRO A 396 20.70 4.03 -3.40
C PRO A 396 20.15 5.46 -3.44
N ALA A 397 18.91 5.63 -2.97
CA ALA A 397 18.22 6.92 -2.90
C ALA A 397 18.88 7.95 -1.98
N THR A 398 19.78 7.54 -1.08
CA THR A 398 20.51 8.47 -0.20
C THR A 398 21.41 9.42 -0.98
N MET A 399 22.08 8.93 -2.04
CA MET A 399 22.91 9.78 -2.90
C MET A 399 22.06 10.82 -3.63
N GLY A 400 20.90 10.39 -4.14
CA GLY A 400 19.90 11.26 -4.74
C GLY A 400 19.50 12.42 -3.82
N LYS A 401 19.55 12.24 -2.50
CA LYS A 401 19.14 13.23 -1.48
C LYS A 401 20.32 13.94 -0.79
N SER A 402 21.54 13.79 -1.30
CA SER A 402 22.74 14.40 -0.72
C SER A 402 23.25 15.55 -1.59
N ASP A 403 23.53 16.68 -0.96
CA ASP A 403 24.14 17.86 -1.60
C ASP A 403 25.54 17.58 -2.15
N GLU A 404 26.20 16.50 -1.71
CA GLU A 404 27.46 16.02 -2.29
C GLU A 404 27.31 15.62 -3.76
N TYR A 405 26.17 15.02 -4.12
CA TYR A 405 25.92 14.48 -5.47
C TYR A 405 24.95 15.34 -6.28
N PHE A 406 23.99 16.00 -5.63
CA PHE A 406 22.97 16.82 -6.27
C PHE A 406 22.87 18.18 -5.56
N PRO A 407 23.30 19.29 -6.17
CA PRO A 407 23.18 20.60 -5.53
C PRO A 407 21.73 20.94 -5.17
N ASN A 408 21.52 21.41 -3.94
CA ASN A 408 20.20 21.64 -3.33
C ASN A 408 19.32 20.38 -3.48
N ALA A 409 19.80 19.26 -2.92
CA ALA A 409 19.24 17.94 -3.16
C ALA A 409 17.79 17.83 -2.66
N ASP A 410 17.40 18.59 -1.66
CA ASP A 410 16.03 18.62 -1.13
C ASP A 410 15.02 19.30 -2.08
N LYS A 411 15.49 20.24 -2.92
CA LYS A 411 14.67 20.93 -3.91
C LYS A 411 14.30 20.00 -5.06
N TRP A 412 12.99 19.85 -5.30
CA TRP A 412 12.44 19.25 -6.51
C TRP A 412 12.52 20.26 -7.65
N ASP A 413 13.38 19.98 -8.62
CA ASP A 413 13.70 20.86 -9.74
C ASP A 413 13.97 20.04 -11.02
N PRO A 414 12.98 19.88 -11.93
CA PRO A 414 13.15 19.11 -13.16
C PRO A 414 14.24 19.67 -14.09
N HIS A 415 14.53 20.98 -14.04
CA HIS A 415 15.53 21.60 -14.91
C HIS A 415 16.95 21.14 -14.60
N ARG A 416 17.19 20.53 -13.43
CA ARG A 416 18.52 19.98 -13.10
C ARG A 416 19.01 18.92 -14.09
N TRP A 417 18.09 18.32 -14.83
CA TRP A 417 18.37 17.27 -15.81
C TRP A 417 18.60 17.82 -17.22
N GLU A 418 18.46 19.14 -17.43
CA GLU A 418 18.73 19.77 -18.72
C GLU A 418 20.22 19.71 -19.08
N GLY A 419 20.52 19.32 -20.31
CA GLY A 419 21.90 19.20 -20.80
C GLY A 419 22.71 18.05 -20.17
N ILE A 420 22.11 17.27 -19.26
CA ILE A 420 22.71 16.06 -18.72
C ILE A 420 22.32 14.88 -19.62
N ALA A 421 23.31 14.20 -20.21
CA ALA A 421 23.07 12.96 -20.93
C ALA A 421 22.41 11.94 -19.98
N ASP A 422 21.44 11.17 -20.48
CA ASP A 422 20.70 10.22 -19.67
C ASP A 422 21.70 9.38 -18.84
N PRO A 423 21.56 9.31 -17.50
CA PRO A 423 22.43 8.48 -16.68
C PRO A 423 22.56 7.04 -17.20
N ALA A 424 21.51 6.49 -17.85
CA ALA A 424 21.53 5.18 -18.49
C ALA A 424 22.47 5.10 -19.71
N ASP A 425 22.73 6.22 -20.39
CA ASP A 425 23.62 6.32 -21.57
C ASP A 425 25.10 6.46 -21.17
N GLN A 426 25.39 6.83 -19.92
CA GLN A 426 26.76 6.98 -19.41
C GLN A 426 27.38 5.66 -18.95
N GLU A 427 26.59 4.59 -18.86
CA GLU A 427 26.99 3.30 -18.29
C GLU A 427 27.71 2.42 -19.33
N LYS A 428 29.03 2.26 -19.17
CA LYS A 428 29.90 1.59 -20.16
C LYS A 428 29.91 0.06 -20.08
N GLU A 429 29.71 -0.51 -18.89
CA GLU A 429 29.77 -1.96 -18.69
C GLU A 429 28.38 -2.60 -18.65
N LYS A 430 28.16 -3.59 -19.52
CA LYS A 430 26.92 -4.37 -19.60
C LYS A 430 27.23 -5.85 -19.38
N MET A 431 26.38 -6.52 -18.61
CA MET A 431 26.45 -7.96 -18.35
C MET A 431 25.08 -8.59 -18.61
N ASP A 432 25.08 -9.82 -19.14
CA ASP A 432 23.87 -10.63 -19.22
C ASP A 432 23.83 -11.63 -18.06
N TYR A 433 22.87 -11.45 -17.16
CA TYR A 433 22.62 -12.37 -16.04
C TYR A 433 21.67 -13.52 -16.40
N GLY A 434 21.21 -13.60 -17.65
CA GLY A 434 20.23 -14.57 -18.15
C GLY A 434 18.93 -13.96 -18.67
N TYR A 435 18.79 -12.63 -18.65
CA TYR A 435 17.63 -11.87 -19.12
C TYR A 435 18.01 -10.74 -20.10
N GLY A 436 19.12 -10.92 -20.82
CA GLY A 436 19.67 -9.98 -21.78
C GLY A 436 20.60 -8.96 -21.13
N LEU A 437 21.36 -8.26 -21.98
CA LEU A 437 22.32 -7.24 -21.55
C LEU A 437 21.65 -6.16 -20.71
N VAL A 438 22.22 -5.91 -19.54
CA VAL A 438 21.85 -4.83 -18.63
C VAL A 438 23.12 -4.20 -18.06
N SER A 439 23.01 -2.95 -17.65
CA SER A 439 24.10 -2.25 -17.00
C SER A 439 24.48 -2.89 -15.66
N THR A 440 25.79 -2.91 -15.40
CA THR A 440 26.38 -3.23 -14.11
C THR A 440 26.72 -1.99 -13.29
N GLY A 441 26.41 -0.77 -13.77
CA GLY A 441 26.77 0.52 -13.16
C GLY A 441 26.08 0.83 -11.82
N ALA A 442 26.30 -0.02 -10.81
CA ALA A 442 25.79 0.21 -9.45
C ALA A 442 26.57 1.32 -8.72
N ASP A 443 27.56 1.92 -9.37
CA ASP A 443 28.31 3.09 -8.92
C ASP A 443 27.66 4.43 -9.32
N SER A 444 26.64 4.41 -10.19
CA SER A 444 25.85 5.59 -10.56
C SER A 444 25.22 6.27 -9.35
N THR A 445 25.18 7.61 -9.36
CA THR A 445 24.54 8.42 -8.30
C THR A 445 23.02 8.41 -8.39
N TYR A 446 22.44 7.89 -9.48
CA TYR A 446 21.00 7.82 -9.73
C TYR A 446 20.57 6.39 -10.08
N LEU A 447 20.03 5.67 -9.10
CA LEU A 447 19.66 4.25 -9.20
C LEU A 447 18.21 3.93 -8.74
N PRO A 448 17.18 4.63 -9.25
CA PRO A 448 15.79 4.38 -8.83
C PRO A 448 15.28 2.97 -9.21
N PHE A 449 15.90 2.33 -10.20
CA PHE A 449 15.56 0.98 -10.68
C PHE A 449 16.53 -0.10 -10.20
N GLY A 450 17.44 0.25 -9.28
CA GLY A 450 18.50 -0.63 -8.77
C GLY A 450 19.52 -1.02 -9.85
N ALA A 451 20.33 -2.02 -9.55
CA ALA A 451 21.41 -2.48 -10.43
C ALA A 451 21.67 -3.99 -10.28
N GLY A 452 22.54 -4.52 -11.15
CA GLY A 452 22.97 -5.93 -11.14
C GLY A 452 21.86 -6.92 -11.48
N ARG A 453 22.01 -8.17 -11.05
CA ARG A 453 21.10 -9.30 -11.41
C ARG A 453 19.64 -9.07 -11.01
N HIS A 454 19.39 -8.23 -10.00
CA HIS A 454 18.06 -7.91 -9.50
C HIS A 454 17.51 -6.57 -10.03
N ARG A 455 18.20 -5.91 -10.97
CA ARG A 455 17.74 -4.66 -11.61
C ARG A 455 16.31 -4.79 -12.15
N CYS A 456 15.52 -3.73 -12.00
CA CYS A 456 14.15 -3.69 -12.51
C CYS A 456 14.12 -3.93 -14.02
N ILE A 457 13.11 -4.69 -14.48
CA ILE A 457 12.82 -4.94 -15.89
C ILE A 457 11.62 -4.15 -16.40
N GLY A 458 10.87 -3.51 -15.49
CA GLY A 458 9.70 -2.69 -15.81
C GLY A 458 10.01 -1.20 -16.03
N GLU A 459 11.28 -0.80 -16.02
CA GLU A 459 11.71 0.60 -16.15
C GLU A 459 11.13 1.30 -17.39
N GLN A 460 11.29 0.70 -18.57
CA GLN A 460 10.78 1.28 -19.81
C GLN A 460 9.24 1.40 -19.79
N PHE A 461 8.56 0.36 -19.30
CA PHE A 461 7.10 0.39 -19.13
C PHE A 461 6.67 1.50 -18.16
N ALA A 462 7.36 1.65 -17.03
CA ALA A 462 7.06 2.68 -16.03
C ALA A 462 7.24 4.08 -16.61
N TYR A 463 8.33 4.35 -17.33
CA TYR A 463 8.53 5.65 -17.99
C TYR A 463 7.43 5.93 -19.03
N VAL A 464 7.06 4.95 -19.84
CA VAL A 464 5.96 5.11 -20.81
C VAL A 464 4.64 5.41 -20.08
N GLN A 465 4.28 4.60 -19.09
CA GLN A 465 3.04 4.77 -18.33
C GLN A 465 2.99 6.12 -17.62
N LEU A 466 4.05 6.51 -16.93
CA LEU A 466 4.13 7.77 -16.20
C LEU A 466 4.07 8.96 -17.17
N THR A 467 4.82 8.91 -18.29
CA THR A 467 4.81 9.98 -19.30
C THR A 467 3.42 10.15 -19.91
N VAL A 468 2.76 9.05 -20.30
CA VAL A 468 1.37 9.10 -20.83
C VAL A 468 0.42 9.73 -19.81
N VAL A 469 0.48 9.30 -18.54
CA VAL A 469 -0.40 9.84 -17.48
C VAL A 469 -0.11 11.32 -17.24
N VAL A 470 1.15 11.73 -17.13
CA VAL A 470 1.52 13.13 -16.90
C VAL A 470 1.08 14.01 -18.08
N THR A 471 1.36 13.59 -19.31
CA THR A 471 0.94 14.31 -20.52
C THR A 471 -0.57 14.51 -20.56
N LEU A 472 -1.37 13.48 -20.26
CA LEU A 472 -2.83 13.63 -20.20
C LEU A 472 -3.30 14.54 -19.08
N MET A 473 -2.74 14.39 -17.87
CA MET A 473 -3.13 15.23 -16.73
C MET A 473 -2.80 16.71 -16.97
N VAL A 474 -1.67 17.02 -17.60
CA VAL A 474 -1.27 18.39 -17.95
C VAL A 474 -2.14 18.97 -19.06
N ARG A 475 -2.56 18.16 -20.04
CA ARG A 475 -3.48 18.62 -21.10
C ARG A 475 -4.89 18.93 -20.61
N GLU A 476 -5.39 18.16 -19.66
CA GLU A 476 -6.79 18.24 -19.22
C GLU A 476 -6.99 19.19 -18.03
N PHE A 477 -5.95 19.45 -17.23
CA PHE A 477 -6.11 20.15 -15.95
C PHE A 477 -5.04 21.22 -15.68
N LYS A 478 -5.39 22.14 -14.78
CA LYS A 478 -4.43 22.92 -14.00
C LYS A 478 -4.58 22.52 -12.53
N LEU A 479 -3.49 22.11 -11.90
CA LEU A 479 -3.47 21.66 -10.51
C LEU A 479 -2.94 22.76 -9.59
N LYS A 480 -3.53 22.86 -8.40
CA LYS A 480 -3.09 23.74 -7.31
C LYS A 480 -3.39 23.09 -5.98
N ASN A 481 -2.56 23.36 -4.98
CA ASN A 481 -2.85 22.95 -3.60
C ASN A 481 -4.11 23.62 -3.05
N VAL A 482 -4.89 22.88 -2.27
CA VAL A 482 -6.19 23.32 -1.71
C VAL A 482 -6.03 24.51 -0.77
N ASP A 483 -4.92 24.57 -0.02
CA ASP A 483 -4.61 25.64 0.91
C ASP A 483 -3.80 26.79 0.28
N GLY A 484 -3.54 26.72 -1.04
CA GLY A 484 -2.79 27.72 -1.78
C GLY A 484 -1.29 27.78 -1.46
N LYS A 485 -0.76 26.84 -0.68
CA LYS A 485 0.68 26.78 -0.36
C LYS A 485 1.49 26.10 -1.46
N SER A 486 2.78 26.37 -1.50
CA SER A 486 3.75 25.79 -2.46
C SER A 486 4.49 24.55 -1.95
N GLY A 487 4.06 23.96 -0.83
CA GLY A 487 4.68 22.77 -0.26
C GLY A 487 3.96 21.47 -0.65
N VAL A 488 4.66 20.35 -0.55
CA VAL A 488 4.05 19.01 -0.61
C VAL A 488 3.96 18.40 0.78
N VAL A 489 3.08 17.41 0.95
CA VAL A 489 2.99 16.63 2.19
C VAL A 489 4.27 15.84 2.44
N ALA A 490 4.56 15.50 3.70
CA ALA A 490 5.65 14.59 4.04
C ALA A 490 5.31 13.14 3.66
N THR A 491 6.34 12.33 3.38
CA THR A 491 6.18 10.90 3.11
C THR A 491 5.80 10.15 4.39
N ASP A 492 4.78 9.30 4.31
CA ASP A 492 4.43 8.36 5.37
C ASP A 492 5.18 7.03 5.16
N TYR A 493 6.33 6.87 5.81
CA TYR A 493 7.11 5.63 5.78
C TYR A 493 6.55 4.50 6.65
N SER A 494 5.50 4.78 7.46
CA SER A 494 4.86 3.75 8.29
C SER A 494 3.99 2.79 7.47
N ARG A 495 3.68 3.12 6.21
CA ARG A 495 2.88 2.31 5.29
C ARG A 495 3.70 1.94 4.06
N MET A 496 3.62 0.67 3.66
CA MET A 496 4.28 0.15 2.45
C MET A 496 3.52 0.46 1.15
N SER A 497 2.25 0.84 1.23
CA SER A 497 1.42 1.18 0.07
C SER A 497 0.45 2.33 0.39
N SER A 498 -0.05 3.00 -0.67
CA SER A 498 -1.06 4.06 -0.60
C SER A 498 -2.46 3.52 -0.27
N GLN A 499 -2.58 2.64 0.72
CA GLN A 499 -3.88 2.15 1.13
C GLN A 499 -4.67 3.21 1.87
N SER A 500 -5.86 3.45 1.35
CA SER A 500 -6.86 4.34 1.90
C SER A 500 -7.97 3.44 2.46
N SER A 501 -8.12 3.35 3.79
CA SER A 501 -9.20 2.57 4.42
C SER A 501 -10.31 3.49 4.94
N ALA A 502 -11.57 3.03 4.86
CA ALA A 502 -12.72 3.80 5.32
C ALA A 502 -12.66 4.02 6.84
N THR A 503 -12.95 5.25 7.28
CA THR A 503 -12.90 5.68 8.67
C THR A 503 -14.31 5.74 9.26
N ILE A 504 -14.44 5.48 10.56
CA ILE A 504 -15.68 5.68 11.30
C ILE A 504 -15.38 6.68 12.40
N ALA A 505 -16.14 7.78 12.42
CA ALA A 505 -15.94 8.86 13.38
C ALA A 505 -17.30 9.35 13.90
N PRO A 506 -17.35 9.92 15.12
CA PRO A 506 -18.55 10.53 15.62
C PRO A 506 -18.83 11.87 14.93
N VAL A 507 -20.11 12.21 14.78
CA VAL A 507 -20.58 13.46 14.15
C VAL A 507 -20.31 14.63 15.09
N ARG A 508 -19.46 15.58 14.66
CA ARG A 508 -19.04 16.71 15.50
C ARG A 508 -19.12 18.07 14.81
N SER A 509 -19.12 18.09 13.48
CA SER A 509 -19.13 19.32 12.68
C SER A 509 -20.49 19.57 12.00
N LEU A 510 -20.70 20.80 11.52
CA LEU A 510 -21.84 21.13 10.67
C LEU A 510 -21.84 20.33 9.36
N GLU A 511 -20.66 20.01 8.83
CA GLU A 511 -20.51 19.15 7.65
C GLU A 511 -20.99 17.73 7.93
N ASP A 512 -20.62 17.15 9.08
CA ASP A 512 -21.09 15.83 9.49
C ASP A 512 -22.62 15.79 9.64
N LEU A 513 -23.21 16.85 10.20
CA LEU A 513 -24.66 16.96 10.34
C LEU A 513 -25.35 17.04 8.97
N SER A 514 -24.78 17.76 8.02
CA SER A 514 -25.28 17.79 6.64
C SER A 514 -25.21 16.39 6.00
N ALA A 515 -24.09 15.70 6.15
CA ALA A 515 -23.91 14.35 5.62
C ALA A 515 -24.90 13.34 6.23
N ILE A 516 -25.16 13.42 7.54
CA ILE A 516 -26.15 12.58 8.20
C ILE A 516 -27.57 12.86 7.69
N LYS A 517 -27.94 14.13 7.48
CA LYS A 517 -29.26 14.47 6.91
C LYS A 517 -29.47 13.82 5.54
N THR A 518 -28.42 13.79 4.71
CA THR A 518 -28.45 13.10 3.42
C THR A 518 -28.62 11.59 3.59
N LEU A 519 -27.83 10.96 4.47
CA LEU A 519 -27.89 9.51 4.69
C LEU A 519 -29.22 9.05 5.32
N PHE A 520 -29.78 9.82 6.25
CA PHE A 520 -31.08 9.51 6.87
C PHE A 520 -32.22 9.65 5.87
N SER A 521 -32.17 10.67 5.00
CA SER A 521 -33.13 10.83 3.91
C SER A 521 -33.05 9.66 2.92
N ALA A 522 -31.84 9.25 2.54
CA ALA A 522 -31.63 8.10 1.65
C ALA A 522 -32.12 6.78 2.27
N TYR A 523 -31.88 6.57 3.57
CA TYR A 523 -32.42 5.43 4.31
C TYR A 523 -33.96 5.38 4.25
N ALA A 524 -34.62 6.50 4.51
CA ALA A 524 -36.08 6.61 4.49
C ALA A 524 -36.65 6.26 3.10
N GLN A 525 -36.05 6.76 2.02
CA GLN A 525 -36.47 6.45 0.65
C GLN A 525 -36.36 4.95 0.32
N THR A 526 -35.35 4.25 0.85
CA THR A 526 -35.18 2.81 0.57
C THR A 526 -36.21 1.91 1.26
N LEU A 527 -36.90 2.40 2.29
CA LEU A 527 -37.85 1.60 3.05
C LEU A 527 -39.21 1.46 2.36
N ASN A 528 -39.50 2.23 1.29
CA ASN A 528 -40.76 2.23 0.54
C ASN A 528 -42.03 2.24 1.41
N ILE A 529 -41.90 2.81 2.62
CA ILE A 529 -42.97 3.04 3.59
C ILE A 529 -43.21 4.54 3.57
N ASP A 530 -44.48 4.95 3.57
CA ASP A 530 -44.85 6.36 3.65
C ASP A 530 -44.41 6.93 5.01
N LEU A 531 -43.21 7.51 5.04
CA LEU A 531 -42.62 8.16 6.21
C LEU A 531 -43.00 9.65 6.29
N SER A 532 -44.06 10.09 5.58
CA SER A 532 -44.63 11.44 5.66
C SER A 532 -45.30 11.76 7.01
N PHE A 533 -44.95 11.05 8.08
CA PHE A 533 -45.31 11.40 9.44
C PHE A 533 -44.53 12.65 9.88
N GLN A 534 -45.21 13.59 10.55
CA GLN A 534 -44.62 14.82 11.10
C GLN A 534 -43.35 14.55 11.92
N ASP A 535 -43.26 13.41 12.60
CA ASP A 535 -42.15 13.07 13.50
C ASP A 535 -40.80 12.84 12.81
N PHE A 536 -40.75 12.36 11.55
CA PHE A 536 -39.46 12.14 10.86
C PHE A 536 -38.85 13.43 10.33
N SER A 537 -39.67 14.31 9.76
CA SER A 537 -39.24 15.65 9.33
C SER A 537 -38.76 16.48 10.53
N ILE A 538 -39.44 16.36 11.68
CA ILE A 538 -39.02 16.98 12.94
C ILE A 538 -37.72 16.35 13.46
N GLU A 539 -37.56 15.02 13.39
CA GLU A 539 -36.32 14.32 13.75
C GLU A 539 -35.14 14.81 12.90
N LEU A 540 -35.32 14.96 11.58
CA LEU A 540 -34.26 15.41 10.68
C LEU A 540 -33.90 16.88 10.88
N ALA A 541 -34.88 17.72 11.21
CA ALA A 541 -34.68 19.13 11.52
C ALA A 541 -33.95 19.36 12.87
N SER A 542 -34.16 18.47 13.84
CA SER A 542 -33.62 18.59 15.21
C SER A 542 -32.29 17.86 15.43
N LEU A 543 -31.67 17.27 14.41
CA LEU A 543 -30.38 16.59 14.52
C LEU A 543 -29.28 17.49 15.12
N PRO A 544 -28.44 16.98 16.05
CA PRO A 544 -28.33 15.58 16.47
C PRO A 544 -29.42 15.13 17.47
N GLY A 545 -30.17 16.06 18.07
CA GLY A 545 -31.41 15.81 18.81
C GLY A 545 -31.28 14.73 19.89
N LYS A 546 -32.17 13.73 19.83
CA LYS A 546 -32.18 12.56 20.74
C LYS A 546 -30.93 11.66 20.65
N TYR A 547 -30.06 11.89 19.67
CA TYR A 547 -28.78 11.20 19.49
C TYR A 547 -27.58 12.05 19.94
N ALA A 548 -27.82 13.21 20.55
CA ALA A 548 -26.74 14.09 21.01
C ALA A 548 -26.02 13.51 22.26
N PRO A 549 -24.71 13.75 22.39
CA PRO A 549 -24.01 13.53 23.65
C PRO A 549 -24.63 14.35 24.80
N PRO A 550 -24.53 13.91 26.07
CA PRO A 550 -23.77 12.75 26.53
C PRO A 550 -24.53 11.42 26.49
N THR A 551 -25.83 11.41 26.19
CA THR A 551 -26.67 10.20 26.30
C THR A 551 -26.83 9.43 24.99
N GLY A 552 -26.53 10.05 23.85
CA GLY A 552 -26.57 9.41 22.52
C GLY A 552 -25.32 9.71 21.71
N GLU A 553 -25.21 9.08 20.55
CA GLU A 553 -24.13 9.32 19.60
C GLU A 553 -24.58 9.01 18.18
N ILE A 554 -24.08 9.76 17.19
CA ILE A 554 -24.20 9.42 15.77
C ILE A 554 -22.81 9.14 15.23
N LEU A 555 -22.63 7.99 14.59
CA LEU A 555 -21.41 7.60 13.92
C LEU A 555 -21.58 7.68 12.40
N LEU A 556 -20.55 8.18 11.74
CA LEU A 556 -20.46 8.35 10.30
C LEU A 556 -19.30 7.51 9.77
N ALA A 557 -19.59 6.63 8.81
CA ALA A 557 -18.58 5.95 8.01
C ALA A 557 -18.26 6.80 6.78
N ARG A 558 -17.01 7.24 6.68
CA ARG A 558 -16.49 7.93 5.50
C ARG A 558 -15.61 6.98 4.71
N THR A 559 -15.76 6.98 3.38
CA THR A 559 -14.76 6.39 2.51
C THR A 559 -13.42 7.10 2.74
N PRO A 560 -12.32 6.55 2.25
CA PRO A 560 -11.05 7.26 2.36
C PRO A 560 -11.06 8.63 1.67
N ASN A 561 -12.02 8.87 0.77
CA ASN A 561 -12.26 10.17 0.12
C ASN A 561 -12.84 11.24 1.04
N GLY A 562 -13.16 10.89 2.28
CA GLY A 562 -13.96 11.74 3.16
C GLY A 562 -15.45 11.70 2.84
N GLU A 563 -15.91 11.00 1.81
CA GLU A 563 -17.33 10.90 1.48
C GLU A 563 -18.08 10.04 2.50
N ALA A 564 -19.16 10.59 3.06
CA ALA A 564 -20.02 9.86 3.96
C ALA A 564 -20.86 8.80 3.22
N VAL A 565 -20.61 7.52 3.51
CA VAL A 565 -21.26 6.39 2.81
C VAL A 565 -22.06 5.49 3.73
N GLY A 566 -21.99 5.69 5.04
CA GLY A 566 -22.82 4.97 5.98
C GLY A 566 -22.93 5.67 7.32
N CYS A 567 -23.95 5.30 8.09
CA CYS A 567 -24.19 5.86 9.41
C CYS A 567 -24.83 4.84 10.34
N VAL A 568 -24.75 5.10 11.63
CA VAL A 568 -25.54 4.44 12.67
C VAL A 568 -25.67 5.39 13.87
N ALA A 569 -26.76 5.31 14.60
CA ALA A 569 -26.99 6.15 15.78
C ALA A 569 -27.40 5.32 16.99
N VAL A 570 -27.14 5.86 18.18
CA VAL A 570 -27.62 5.34 19.46
C VAL A 570 -28.33 6.44 20.24
N ARG A 571 -29.46 6.10 20.88
CA ARG A 571 -30.22 6.98 21.77
C ARG A 571 -30.65 6.25 23.05
N PRO A 572 -30.92 6.97 24.16
CA PRO A 572 -31.53 6.35 25.35
C PRO A 572 -32.93 5.81 25.03
N LEU A 573 -33.31 4.71 25.69
CA LEU A 573 -34.68 4.20 25.68
C LEU A 573 -35.45 4.79 26.87
N PRO A 574 -36.40 5.73 26.70
CA PRO A 574 -36.95 6.52 27.81
C PRO A 574 -37.65 5.71 28.90
N LEU A 575 -38.22 4.55 28.55
CA LEU A 575 -39.01 3.72 29.45
C LEU A 575 -38.22 2.61 30.15
N ARG A 576 -36.90 2.51 29.93
CA ARG A 576 -36.03 1.51 30.60
C ARG A 576 -34.67 2.09 30.93
N GLN A 577 -34.38 2.27 32.22
CA GLN A 577 -33.05 2.66 32.69
C GLN A 577 -32.00 1.62 32.27
N GLY A 578 -30.77 2.09 31.98
CA GLY A 578 -29.67 1.24 31.51
C GLY A 578 -29.83 0.70 30.09
N CYS A 579 -30.93 1.00 29.39
CA CYS A 579 -31.17 0.54 28.03
C CYS A 579 -30.99 1.66 26.99
N CYS A 580 -30.37 1.32 25.87
CA CYS A 580 -30.29 2.18 24.69
C CYS A 580 -30.89 1.49 23.47
N GLU A 581 -31.12 2.28 22.42
CA GLU A 581 -31.62 1.82 21.15
C GLU A 581 -30.68 2.21 20.01
N MET A 582 -30.27 1.24 19.21
CA MET A 582 -29.56 1.46 17.96
C MET A 582 -30.58 1.76 16.86
N LYS A 583 -30.39 2.88 16.16
CA LYS A 583 -31.26 3.35 15.08
C LYS A 583 -30.45 3.75 13.85
N ARG A 584 -31.13 3.80 12.70
CA ARG A 584 -30.62 4.40 11.45
C ARG A 584 -29.30 3.80 10.95
N LEU A 585 -29.10 2.49 11.12
CA LEU A 585 -28.00 1.80 10.45
C LEU A 585 -28.28 1.76 8.95
N TYR A 586 -27.47 2.48 8.18
CA TYR A 586 -27.62 2.54 6.72
C TYR A 586 -26.27 2.66 6.03
N ILE A 587 -26.20 2.10 4.83
CA ILE A 587 -25.04 2.19 3.94
C ILE A 587 -25.58 2.44 2.54
N LEU A 588 -25.08 3.51 1.92
CA LEU A 588 -25.33 3.82 0.53
C LEU A 588 -24.89 2.65 -0.38
N PRO A 589 -25.53 2.44 -1.53
CA PRO A 589 -25.15 1.36 -2.47
C PRO A 589 -23.65 1.28 -2.75
N GLU A 590 -22.99 2.44 -2.90
CA GLU A 590 -21.56 2.60 -3.18
C GLU A 590 -20.66 2.17 -2.01
N GLY A 591 -21.19 2.16 -0.78
CA GLY A 591 -20.50 1.72 0.43
C GLY A 591 -20.75 0.25 0.80
N ARG A 592 -21.65 -0.46 0.08
CA ARG A 592 -21.96 -1.87 0.36
C ARG A 592 -20.82 -2.78 -0.11
N GLY A 593 -20.73 -3.99 0.46
CA GLY A 593 -19.63 -4.92 0.18
C GLY A 593 -18.33 -4.61 0.94
N LEU A 594 -18.08 -3.35 1.32
CA LEU A 594 -16.87 -2.89 2.03
C LEU A 594 -16.78 -3.31 3.52
N GLY A 595 -17.68 -4.19 3.98
CA GLY A 595 -17.76 -4.61 5.39
C GLY A 595 -18.16 -3.51 6.38
N LEU A 596 -18.58 -2.34 5.91
CA LEU A 596 -18.87 -1.16 6.74
C LEU A 596 -20.00 -1.38 7.74
N GLY A 597 -21.02 -2.16 7.39
CA GLY A 597 -22.15 -2.43 8.29
C GLY A 597 -21.72 -3.12 9.58
N LYS A 598 -20.83 -4.11 9.45
CA LYS A 598 -20.23 -4.78 10.61
C LYS A 598 -19.40 -3.83 11.46
N LYS A 599 -18.58 -2.98 10.81
CA LYS A 599 -17.75 -2.00 11.52
C LYS A 599 -18.59 -0.96 12.26
N LEU A 600 -19.68 -0.47 11.65
CA LEU A 600 -20.62 0.47 12.26
C LEU A 600 -21.36 -0.15 13.46
N VAL A 601 -21.87 -1.38 13.33
CA VAL A 601 -22.53 -2.09 14.45
C VAL A 601 -21.57 -2.29 15.62
N LYS A 602 -20.32 -2.67 15.37
CA LYS A 602 -19.32 -2.80 16.44
C LYS A 602 -19.01 -1.47 17.12
N ALA A 603 -18.77 -0.44 16.32
CA ALA A 603 -18.43 0.88 16.84
C ALA A 603 -19.57 1.47 17.69
N VAL A 604 -20.83 1.31 17.29
CA VAL A 604 -21.96 1.84 18.09
C VAL A 604 -22.20 1.04 19.37
N VAL A 605 -21.95 -0.27 19.36
CA VAL A 605 -21.99 -1.11 20.57
C VAL A 605 -20.91 -0.67 21.56
N GLU A 606 -19.68 -0.42 21.11
CA GLU A 606 -18.58 0.10 21.93
C GLU A 606 -18.92 1.47 22.53
N VAL A 607 -19.52 2.35 21.72
CA VAL A 607 -20.01 3.65 22.20
C VAL A 607 -21.07 3.46 23.30
N ALA A 608 -22.06 2.60 23.08
CA ALA A 608 -23.11 2.37 24.08
C ALA A 608 -22.57 1.82 25.41
N THR A 609 -21.61 0.88 25.36
CA THR A 609 -20.91 0.39 26.56
C THR A 609 -20.19 1.53 27.27
N ARG A 610 -19.48 2.39 26.53
CA ARG A 610 -18.78 3.56 27.10
C ARG A 610 -19.73 4.59 27.71
N LEU A 611 -20.94 4.72 27.16
CA LEU A 611 -22.00 5.58 27.71
C LEU A 611 -22.68 4.97 28.95
N GLY A 612 -22.30 3.75 29.37
CA GLY A 612 -22.81 3.11 30.57
C GLY A 612 -24.12 2.35 30.39
N TYR A 613 -24.50 2.01 29.15
CA TYR A 613 -25.68 1.17 28.90
C TYR A 613 -25.37 -0.31 29.14
N GLU A 614 -26.34 -1.03 29.70
CA GLU A 614 -26.28 -2.46 30.01
C GLU A 614 -26.91 -3.32 28.90
N GLU A 615 -27.85 -2.75 28.14
CA GLU A 615 -28.54 -3.44 27.07
C GLU A 615 -28.77 -2.49 25.88
N MET A 616 -28.54 -3.00 24.67
CA MET A 616 -28.87 -2.33 23.41
C MET A 616 -30.01 -3.06 22.72
N ARG A 617 -31.02 -2.31 22.31
CA ARG A 617 -32.17 -2.81 21.55
C ARG A 617 -32.18 -2.23 20.14
N LEU A 618 -32.86 -2.91 19.24
CA LEU A 618 -33.16 -2.42 17.90
C LEU A 618 -34.45 -3.05 17.38
N ASP A 619 -35.03 -2.43 16.36
CA ASP A 619 -36.09 -2.99 15.54
C ASP A 619 -35.62 -3.12 14.09
N THR A 620 -36.19 -4.08 13.38
CA THR A 620 -35.88 -4.31 11.96
C THR A 620 -37.09 -4.90 11.25
N LEU A 621 -37.26 -4.56 9.98
CA LEU A 621 -38.37 -5.07 9.17
C LEU A 621 -38.11 -6.49 8.66
N PRO A 622 -39.17 -7.29 8.39
CA PRO A 622 -39.05 -8.66 7.88
C PRO A 622 -38.16 -8.79 6.63
N GLU A 623 -38.31 -7.86 5.68
CA GLU A 623 -37.64 -7.79 4.39
C GLU A 623 -36.15 -7.42 4.47
N MET A 624 -35.67 -6.94 5.63
CA MET A 624 -34.27 -6.56 5.84
C MET A 624 -33.36 -7.76 6.15
N VAL A 625 -33.40 -8.79 5.29
CA VAL A 625 -32.71 -10.08 5.50
C VAL A 625 -31.21 -9.92 5.79
N GLN A 626 -30.53 -9.03 5.06
CA GLN A 626 -29.08 -8.80 5.22
C GLN A 626 -28.74 -8.15 6.58
N ALA A 627 -29.54 -7.17 7.01
CA ALA A 627 -29.36 -6.49 8.29
C ALA A 627 -29.64 -7.44 9.46
N ARG A 628 -30.70 -8.25 9.35
CA ARG A 628 -31.03 -9.30 10.34
C ARG A 628 -29.89 -10.30 10.52
N GLY A 629 -29.38 -10.86 9.42
CA GLY A 629 -28.24 -11.77 9.49
C GLY A 629 -26.98 -11.10 10.05
N LEU A 630 -26.81 -9.79 9.85
CA LEU A 630 -25.72 -9.03 10.49
C LEU A 630 -25.93 -8.93 12.00
N TYR A 631 -27.12 -8.54 12.47
CA TYR A 631 -27.41 -8.40 13.91
C TYR A 631 -27.29 -9.72 14.65
N GLU A 632 -27.82 -10.82 14.09
CA GLU A 632 -27.71 -12.16 14.67
C GLU A 632 -26.23 -12.59 14.82
N ARG A 633 -25.41 -12.36 13.78
CA ARG A 633 -23.95 -12.64 13.84
C ARG A 633 -23.21 -11.77 14.85
N GLU A 634 -23.68 -10.55 15.09
CA GLU A 634 -23.14 -9.66 16.12
C GLU A 634 -23.78 -9.91 17.50
N GLY A 635 -24.56 -10.98 17.67
CA GLY A 635 -25.04 -11.45 18.97
C GLY A 635 -26.32 -10.77 19.49
N PHE A 636 -27.09 -10.13 18.62
CA PHE A 636 -28.45 -9.69 18.96
C PHE A 636 -29.42 -10.88 18.91
N VAL A 637 -30.27 -10.98 19.92
CA VAL A 637 -31.29 -12.03 20.06
C VAL A 637 -32.69 -11.44 20.00
N ARG A 638 -33.66 -12.22 19.54
CA ARG A 638 -35.05 -11.76 19.43
C ARG A 638 -35.68 -11.52 20.81
N VAL A 639 -36.41 -10.43 20.95
CA VAL A 639 -37.16 -10.07 22.15
C VAL A 639 -38.59 -9.66 21.81
N GLU A 640 -39.42 -9.53 22.85
CA GLU A 640 -40.76 -8.97 22.72
C GLU A 640 -40.72 -7.49 22.30
N ALA A 641 -41.80 -7.03 21.66
CA ALA A 641 -41.98 -5.65 21.28
C ALA A 641 -41.89 -4.74 22.52
N TYR A 642 -41.18 -3.62 22.38
CA TYR A 642 -41.00 -2.64 23.46
C TYR A 642 -41.59 -1.26 23.12
N TYR A 643 -42.28 -1.14 21.98
CA TYR A 643 -43.19 -0.06 21.64
C TYR A 643 -44.18 -0.54 20.57
N ASP A 644 -45.32 0.14 20.45
CA ASP A 644 -46.32 -0.14 19.43
C ASP A 644 -45.88 0.40 18.07
N THR A 645 -45.83 -0.47 17.07
CA THR A 645 -45.41 -0.12 15.69
C THR A 645 -46.57 -0.37 14.72
N PRO A 646 -46.84 0.58 13.80
CA PRO A 646 -47.88 0.40 12.79
C PRO A 646 -47.47 -0.60 11.70
N ILE A 647 -46.19 -1.02 11.66
CA ILE A 647 -45.66 -1.90 10.62
C ILE A 647 -45.76 -3.36 11.09
N ALA A 648 -46.73 -4.08 10.51
CA ALA A 648 -46.97 -5.48 10.80
C ALA A 648 -45.71 -6.33 10.52
N GLY A 649 -45.36 -7.21 11.47
CA GLY A 649 -44.21 -8.10 11.34
C GLY A 649 -42.87 -7.51 11.78
N THR A 650 -42.82 -6.26 12.26
CA THR A 650 -41.59 -5.67 12.84
C THR A 650 -40.96 -6.62 13.87
N ILE A 651 -39.65 -6.86 13.73
CA ILE A 651 -38.88 -7.77 14.60
C ILE A 651 -38.05 -6.93 15.56
N PHE A 652 -38.13 -7.25 16.85
CA PHE A 652 -37.36 -6.58 17.89
C PHE A 652 -36.22 -7.49 18.35
N LEU A 653 -35.02 -6.92 18.45
CA LEU A 653 -33.82 -7.61 18.91
C LEU A 653 -33.17 -6.85 20.07
N ALA A 654 -32.45 -7.57 20.94
CA ALA A 654 -31.67 -7.01 22.03
C ALA A 654 -30.31 -7.71 22.18
N LYS A 655 -29.34 -7.00 22.74
CA LYS A 655 -28.02 -7.51 23.08
C LYS A 655 -27.60 -6.94 24.43
N ARG A 656 -27.19 -7.82 25.37
CA ARG A 656 -26.53 -7.40 26.60
C ARG A 656 -25.14 -6.85 26.29
N LEU A 657 -24.82 -5.71 26.88
CA LEU A 657 -23.53 -5.05 26.78
C LEU A 657 -22.70 -5.46 28.00
N GLN A 658 -21.51 -6.03 27.77
CA GLN A 658 -20.61 -6.38 28.85
C GLN A 658 -19.90 -5.12 29.34
N ALA A 659 -19.85 -4.91 30.66
CA ALA A 659 -19.03 -3.86 31.25
C ALA A 659 -17.57 -4.06 30.83
N THR A 660 -16.94 -3.01 30.31
CA THR A 660 -15.49 -3.03 30.11
C THR A 660 -14.84 -3.13 31.49
N PRO A 661 -13.96 -4.12 31.76
CA PRO A 661 -13.15 -4.08 32.98
C PRO A 661 -12.38 -2.75 32.94
N VAL A 662 -12.56 -1.93 33.97
CA VAL A 662 -11.85 -0.65 34.12
C VAL A 662 -10.35 -0.91 34.27
#